data_AF-A0A927U5D4-F1
#
_entry.id   AF-A0A927U5D4-F1
#
_cell.length_a   1.000
_cell.length_b   1.000
_cell.length_c   1.000
_cell.angle_alpha   90.00
_cell.angle_beta   90.00
_cell.angle_gamma   90.00
#
_symmetry.space_group_name_H-M   'P 1'
#
loop_
_entity.id
_entity.type
_entity.pdbx_description
1 polymer ?
#
loop_
_entity_poly.entity_id
_entity_poly.type
_entity_poly.pdbx_seq_one_letter_code
_entity_poly.pdbx_strand_id
1 'polypeptide(L)'
;MLRKIKDSGRVNIILAITAVICYLAVIFTTLTYGRVTINSDVALVYRFYNAIVNTKSIYPTSWNAVNGEIYAFTRLPVNVLMLALLKDKVLAIVVSNCIVFTLSITAVIWFAKKFFNNDFWLVFIPLFSVFLCGKEARMMIFLHGAYCGFIIIFTFVLGMFWLDVINRKTTICHTAIHSIIFFLMILGGKRHVAEYLLPTIATLVVYFVFINRDKERKVVTIRDSLLKLAVPAILAYLLYKAVCSTHNMNFGGNSNPTLSFGIKHIIENVKIHFSNLFNIFGYAPERSTLANIICIIVCVAICIIIPVLQAFEFKKMKETEKVFFTFMLMHNAEILLATVLGDLLQVRYLLSTSFLLVLVSTNYIYKKIASAKIMQIQIVVSCCFLILSGLYCRNLLKLTNNWQDKYEAQKSISKELVAHGVTKGYATFWLGYPNEVYSDGKLTFGGVDIAEASFMKQYSNCDNSCYEYKEGKCCVLLTDSEVEYLVNVAGGDFISTFATKPIDYFVISNPYFNELYGTDNILVYVFEKDICDRLTDGLKDGVLNPREMFYNYVGSRSDDAIVLTKGGVIHGPYKKIAPGKYTIVYNGKNLGDCGVEVKSELTPASIEYSIVSQGNNKIELDVTIENYVEDIQFYLVNDNDDEVEFDRIDIVEK
;
A
#
# COMPACT_ATOMS: atom_id res chain seq x y z
N MET A 1 24.21 30.71 1.63
CA MET A 1 23.91 29.94 0.38
C MET A 1 24.31 30.72 -0.88
N LEU A 2 23.88 31.99 -1.03
CA LEU A 2 24.17 32.81 -2.22
C LEU A 2 25.65 33.20 -2.43
N ARG A 3 26.46 33.35 -1.37
CA ARG A 3 27.88 33.73 -1.50
C ARG A 3 28.80 32.65 -2.11
N LYS A 4 28.46 31.35 -1.98
CA LYS A 4 29.24 30.24 -2.57
C LYS A 4 28.86 29.92 -4.02
N ILE A 5 27.73 30.45 -4.51
CA ILE A 5 27.28 30.27 -5.90
C ILE A 5 28.03 31.23 -6.84
N LYS A 6 28.69 32.27 -6.32
CA LYS A 6 29.40 33.27 -7.11
C LYS A 6 30.63 32.71 -7.85
N ASP A 7 31.23 31.62 -7.35
CA ASP A 7 32.38 30.94 -7.98
C ASP A 7 31.96 29.83 -8.96
N SER A 8 30.67 29.46 -8.98
CA SER A 8 30.09 28.45 -9.85
C SER A 8 29.21 29.14 -10.89
N GLY A 9 29.66 29.22 -12.15
CA GLY A 9 29.09 30.06 -13.22
C GLY A 9 27.55 30.16 -13.31
N ARG A 10 27.08 31.23 -13.99
CA ARG A 10 25.67 31.65 -14.14
C ARG A 10 24.63 30.53 -14.36
N VAL A 11 25.04 29.41 -14.96
CA VAL A 11 24.27 28.16 -15.18
C VAL A 11 23.76 27.54 -13.88
N ASN A 12 24.59 27.46 -12.82
CA ASN A 12 24.18 26.86 -11.55
C ASN A 12 23.09 27.68 -10.85
N ILE A 13 23.06 29.00 -11.07
CA ILE A 13 21.99 29.88 -10.57
C ILE A 13 20.67 29.51 -11.25
N ILE A 14 20.67 29.34 -12.58
CA ILE A 14 19.46 28.97 -13.33
C ILE A 14 18.92 27.61 -12.84
N LEU A 15 19.79 26.59 -12.76
CA LEU A 15 19.39 25.26 -12.27
C LEU A 15 18.89 25.30 -10.82
N ALA A 16 19.50 26.12 -9.95
CA ALA A 16 19.05 26.28 -8.58
C ALA A 16 17.65 26.90 -8.50
N ILE A 17 17.39 27.96 -9.29
CA ILE A 17 16.07 28.58 -9.37
C ILE A 17 15.04 27.56 -9.89
N THR A 18 15.35 26.83 -10.96
CA THR A 18 14.48 25.77 -11.50
C THR A 18 14.18 24.71 -10.46
N ALA A 19 15.19 24.23 -9.72
CA ALA A 19 15.01 23.25 -8.66
C ALA A 19 14.08 23.77 -7.53
N VAL A 20 14.23 25.04 -7.14
CA VAL A 20 13.36 25.68 -6.14
C VAL A 20 11.92 25.81 -6.64
N ILE A 21 11.71 26.22 -7.89
CA ILE A 21 10.37 26.32 -8.49
C ILE A 21 9.69 24.94 -8.51
N CYS A 22 10.39 23.90 -8.94
CA CYS A 22 9.87 22.53 -8.93
C CYS A 22 9.48 22.06 -7.53
N TYR A 23 10.36 22.28 -6.54
CA TYR A 23 10.09 21.95 -5.15
C TYR A 23 8.85 22.69 -4.63
N LEU A 24 8.75 24.01 -4.85
CA LEU A 24 7.62 24.81 -4.40
C LEU A 24 6.32 24.41 -5.10
N ALA A 25 6.36 24.04 -6.39
CA ALA A 25 5.19 23.55 -7.11
C ALA A 25 4.66 22.25 -6.49
N VAL A 26 5.55 21.32 -6.11
CA VAL A 26 5.17 20.10 -5.39
C VAL A 26 4.53 20.44 -4.04
N ILE A 27 5.20 21.25 -3.21
CA ILE A 27 4.66 21.64 -1.90
C ILE A 27 3.30 22.32 -2.02
N PHE A 28 3.14 23.26 -2.96
CA PHE A 28 1.87 23.93 -3.19
C PHE A 28 0.77 22.95 -3.62
N THR A 29 1.09 22.02 -4.51
CA THR A 29 0.14 21.01 -4.98
C THR A 29 -0.26 20.05 -3.87
N THR A 30 0.69 19.62 -3.03
CA THR A 30 0.38 18.81 -1.84
C THR A 30 -0.55 19.59 -0.91
N LEU A 31 -0.22 20.84 -0.57
CA LEU A 31 -1.01 21.68 0.34
C LEU A 31 -2.43 22.00 -0.15
N THR A 32 -2.67 21.93 -1.46
CA THR A 32 -3.96 22.21 -2.10
C THR A 32 -4.65 20.91 -2.52
N TYR A 33 -4.27 20.36 -3.68
CA TYR A 33 -4.85 19.15 -4.25
C TYR A 33 -4.67 17.91 -3.36
N GLY A 34 -3.60 17.83 -2.56
CA GLY A 34 -3.44 16.74 -1.59
C GLY A 34 -4.56 16.66 -0.54
N ARG A 35 -5.29 17.75 -0.30
CA ARG A 35 -6.50 17.76 0.55
C ARG A 35 -7.69 17.08 -0.10
N VAL A 36 -7.73 17.03 -1.43
CA VAL A 36 -8.80 16.40 -2.23
C VAL A 36 -8.56 14.90 -2.36
N THR A 37 -7.29 14.49 -2.39
CA THR A 37 -6.88 13.10 -2.67
C THR A 37 -6.70 12.25 -1.41
N ILE A 38 -7.35 12.60 -0.29
CA ILE A 38 -7.37 11.69 0.87
C ILE A 38 -8.26 10.51 0.49
N ASN A 39 -7.64 9.41 0.10
CA ASN A 39 -8.27 8.11 -0.05
C ASN A 39 -8.00 7.25 1.20
N SER A 40 -8.43 6.00 1.15
CA SER A 40 -8.37 5.09 2.29
C SER A 40 -6.94 4.78 2.75
N ASP A 41 -6.00 4.55 1.82
CA ASP A 41 -4.57 4.41 2.14
C ASP A 41 -4.00 5.64 2.84
N VAL A 42 -4.46 6.83 2.43
CA VAL A 42 -4.07 8.09 3.06
C VAL A 42 -4.67 8.20 4.45
N ALA A 43 -5.95 7.85 4.62
CA ALA A 43 -6.72 7.89 5.86
C ALA A 43 -6.26 6.89 6.92
N LEU A 44 -5.59 5.79 6.54
CA LEU A 44 -5.06 4.78 7.48
C LEU A 44 -4.24 5.39 8.62
N VAL A 45 -3.49 6.46 8.36
CA VAL A 45 -2.64 7.10 9.38
C VAL A 45 -3.45 7.80 10.47
N TYR A 46 -4.64 8.29 10.13
CA TYR A 46 -5.58 8.86 11.10
C TYR A 46 -6.23 7.75 11.93
N ARG A 47 -6.64 6.66 11.29
CA ARG A 47 -7.24 5.51 11.99
C ARG A 47 -6.24 4.84 12.93
N PHE A 48 -5.00 4.66 12.48
CA PHE A 48 -3.92 4.14 13.32
C PHE A 48 -3.61 5.08 14.48
N TYR A 49 -3.60 6.40 14.25
CA TYR A 49 -3.48 7.39 15.32
C TYR A 49 -4.60 7.26 16.37
N ASN A 50 -5.85 7.12 15.94
CA ASN A 50 -6.96 6.90 16.86
C ASN A 50 -6.80 5.61 17.66
N ALA A 51 -6.35 4.52 17.03
CA ALA A 51 -6.04 3.27 17.72
C ALA A 51 -4.93 3.46 18.78
N ILE A 52 -3.87 4.22 18.49
CA ILE A 52 -2.83 4.58 19.47
C ILE A 52 -3.44 5.35 20.66
N VAL A 53 -4.28 6.35 20.37
CA VAL A 53 -4.89 7.19 21.41
C VAL A 53 -5.83 6.38 22.30
N ASN A 54 -6.67 5.54 21.70
CA ASN A 54 -7.67 4.73 22.39
C ASN A 54 -7.02 3.64 23.27
N THR A 55 -6.04 2.92 22.72
CA THR A 55 -5.35 1.84 23.44
C THR A 55 -4.22 2.33 24.36
N LYS A 56 -3.81 3.60 24.24
CA LYS A 56 -2.62 4.18 24.88
C LYS A 56 -1.34 3.39 24.59
N SER A 57 -1.27 2.75 23.42
CA SER A 57 -0.12 1.96 22.96
C SER A 57 0.36 2.43 21.59
N ILE A 58 1.68 2.49 21.38
CA ILE A 58 2.28 2.79 20.06
C ILE A 58 2.05 1.63 19.07
N TYR A 59 1.81 0.42 19.60
CA TYR A 59 1.42 -0.77 18.87
C TYR A 59 0.07 -1.25 19.43
N PRO A 60 -1.06 -0.82 18.85
CA PRO A 60 -2.39 -1.24 19.32
C PRO A 60 -2.64 -2.72 18.99
N THR A 61 -2.99 -3.53 19.98
CA THR A 61 -3.27 -4.97 19.80
C THR A 61 -4.55 -5.25 19.01
N SER A 62 -5.49 -4.31 19.02
CA SER A 62 -6.74 -4.32 18.25
C SER A 62 -6.56 -3.99 16.77
N TRP A 63 -5.38 -3.50 16.36
CA TRP A 63 -5.10 -3.16 14.97
C TRP A 63 -4.73 -4.40 14.16
N ASN A 64 -5.41 -4.58 13.03
CA ASN A 64 -5.15 -5.65 12.09
C ASN A 64 -4.29 -5.13 10.93
N ALA A 65 -2.99 -5.45 10.95
CA ALA A 65 -2.09 -5.14 9.86
C ALA A 65 -2.14 -6.22 8.76
N VAL A 66 -1.95 -5.83 7.50
CA VAL A 66 -2.09 -6.73 6.34
C VAL A 66 -0.76 -7.34 5.88
N ASN A 67 0.35 -6.59 5.98
CA ASN A 67 1.59 -6.92 5.28
C ASN A 67 2.75 -7.42 6.17
N GLY A 68 2.48 -7.72 7.44
CA GLY A 68 3.54 -7.97 8.42
C GLY A 68 4.44 -6.75 8.60
N GLU A 69 3.90 -5.54 8.44
CA GLU A 69 4.64 -4.29 8.56
C GLU A 69 4.26 -3.60 9.87
N ILE A 70 5.27 -3.24 10.66
CA ILE A 70 5.12 -2.31 11.77
C ILE A 70 5.43 -0.93 11.20
N TYR A 71 4.57 0.06 11.39
CA TYR A 71 4.77 1.38 10.78
C TYR A 71 5.85 2.24 11.47
N ALA A 72 6.94 1.64 11.97
CA ALA A 72 8.02 2.27 12.72
C ALA A 72 8.91 3.21 11.88
N PHE A 73 9.11 2.89 10.60
CA PHE A 73 9.93 3.69 9.69
C PHE A 73 9.20 3.98 8.38
N THR A 74 8.13 4.76 8.50
CA THR A 74 7.32 5.22 7.37
C THR A 74 6.99 6.71 7.55
N ARG A 75 6.03 7.24 6.79
CA ARG A 75 5.45 8.57 7.05
C ARG A 75 4.69 8.65 8.39
N LEU A 76 4.34 7.51 9.00
CA LEU A 76 3.44 7.47 10.16
C LEU A 76 3.95 8.27 11.38
N PRO A 77 5.22 8.21 11.81
CA PRO A 77 5.65 8.98 12.99
C PRO A 77 5.41 10.49 12.83
N VAL A 78 5.61 11.03 11.62
CA VAL A 78 5.32 12.45 11.32
C VAL A 78 3.81 12.71 11.31
N ASN A 79 3.02 11.79 10.76
CA ASN A 79 1.56 11.89 10.81
C ASN A 79 1.02 11.90 12.24
N VAL A 80 1.46 10.96 13.10
CA VAL A 80 1.05 10.87 14.50
C VAL A 80 1.34 12.18 15.24
N LEU A 81 2.52 12.76 15.03
CA LEU A 81 2.89 14.05 15.61
C LEU A 81 1.98 15.18 15.10
N MET A 82 1.75 15.28 13.79
CA MET A 82 0.91 16.36 13.23
C MET A 82 -0.56 16.22 13.62
N LEU A 83 -1.09 14.99 13.68
CA LEU A 83 -2.47 14.70 14.08
C LEU A 83 -2.73 15.01 15.55
N ALA A 84 -1.71 14.90 16.40
CA ALA A 84 -1.76 15.32 17.80
C ALA A 84 -1.72 16.85 17.97
N LEU A 85 -1.00 17.57 17.08
CA LEU A 85 -0.83 19.02 17.17
C LEU A 85 -1.93 19.83 16.48
N LEU A 86 -2.48 19.32 15.38
CA LEU A 86 -3.42 20.04 14.53
C LEU A 86 -4.87 19.52 14.71
N LYS A 87 -5.81 20.47 14.77
CA LYS A 87 -7.24 20.16 14.89
C LYS A 87 -7.83 19.64 13.58
N ASP A 88 -7.55 20.33 12.48
CA ASP A 88 -7.96 19.93 11.12
C ASP A 88 -7.15 18.70 10.68
N LYS A 89 -7.84 17.55 10.56
CA LYS A 89 -7.18 16.26 10.31
C LYS A 89 -6.70 16.11 8.87
N VAL A 90 -7.41 16.73 7.92
CA VAL A 90 -6.97 16.80 6.52
C VAL A 90 -5.67 17.59 6.43
N LEU A 91 -5.63 18.79 7.03
CA LEU A 91 -4.45 19.63 7.04
C LEU A 91 -3.26 18.94 7.71
N ALA A 92 -3.49 18.22 8.81
CA ALA A 92 -2.45 17.48 9.51
C ALA A 92 -1.74 16.46 8.61
N ILE A 93 -2.50 15.66 7.87
CA ILE A 93 -1.97 14.63 6.96
C ILE A 93 -1.26 15.27 5.75
N VAL A 94 -1.77 16.39 5.27
CA VAL A 94 -1.15 17.07 4.11
C VAL A 94 0.16 17.75 4.51
N VAL A 95 0.21 18.38 5.68
CA VAL A 95 1.42 19.02 6.22
C VAL A 95 2.49 17.97 6.53
N SER A 96 2.13 16.84 7.12
CA SER A 96 3.09 15.75 7.36
C SER A 96 3.67 15.22 6.05
N ASN A 97 2.88 15.04 4.99
CA ASN A 97 3.38 14.64 3.68
C ASN A 97 4.37 15.67 3.11
N CYS A 98 4.10 16.98 3.26
CA CYS A 98 5.05 18.04 2.91
C CYS A 98 6.36 17.95 3.71
N ILE A 99 6.27 17.71 5.03
CA ILE A 99 7.46 17.56 5.89
C ILE A 99 8.30 16.37 5.45
N VAL A 100 7.68 15.20 5.26
CA VAL A 100 8.37 13.98 4.86
C VAL A 100 9.02 14.15 3.48
N PHE A 101 8.33 14.77 2.51
CA PHE A 101 8.91 15.10 1.20
C PHE A 101 10.10 16.07 1.34
N THR A 102 9.99 17.08 2.18
CA THR A 102 11.08 18.04 2.45
C THR A 102 12.31 17.35 3.05
N LEU A 103 12.10 16.41 3.97
CA LEU A 103 13.17 15.58 4.54
C LEU A 103 13.84 14.72 3.45
N SER A 104 13.06 14.11 2.54
CA SER A 104 13.59 13.36 1.40
C SER A 104 14.45 14.23 0.47
N ILE A 105 14.02 15.43 0.11
CA ILE A 105 14.82 16.35 -0.72
C ILE A 105 16.08 16.82 0.03
N THR A 106 15.97 17.09 1.32
CA THR A 106 17.11 17.45 2.17
C THR A 106 18.13 16.32 2.25
N ALA A 107 17.68 15.07 2.36
CA ALA A 107 18.52 13.88 2.33
C ALA A 107 19.29 13.75 0.99
N VAL A 108 18.64 14.03 -0.14
CA VAL A 108 19.30 14.05 -1.46
C VAL A 108 20.35 15.17 -1.54
N ILE A 109 20.04 16.39 -1.06
CA ILE A 109 21.00 17.50 -1.04
C ILE A 109 22.20 17.17 -0.14
N TRP A 110 21.96 16.58 1.02
CA TRP A 110 23.01 16.10 1.91
C TRP A 110 23.88 15.05 1.19
N PHE A 111 23.25 14.09 0.53
CA PHE A 111 23.93 13.01 -0.19
C PHE A 111 24.81 13.55 -1.33
N ALA A 112 24.30 14.49 -2.14
CA ALA A 112 25.09 15.18 -3.15
C ALA A 112 26.35 15.82 -2.57
N LYS A 113 26.19 16.61 -1.49
CA LYS A 113 27.28 17.40 -0.92
C LYS A 113 28.26 16.61 -0.07
N LYS A 114 27.80 15.60 0.65
CA LYS A 114 28.61 14.84 1.62
C LYS A 114 29.11 13.52 1.07
N PHE A 115 28.31 12.81 0.27
CA PHE A 115 28.69 11.51 -0.28
C PHE A 115 29.42 11.65 -1.62
N PHE A 116 28.82 12.36 -2.59
CA PHE A 116 29.44 12.56 -3.92
C PHE A 116 30.38 13.77 -4.00
N ASN A 117 30.27 14.69 -3.05
CA ASN A 117 31.00 15.96 -3.01
C ASN A 117 30.82 16.78 -4.31
N ASN A 118 29.56 16.93 -4.74
CA ASN A 118 29.15 17.75 -5.87
C ASN A 118 27.73 18.33 -5.66
N ASP A 119 27.20 19.04 -6.66
CA ASP A 119 25.87 19.67 -6.61
C ASP A 119 24.87 19.02 -7.59
N PHE A 120 24.92 17.68 -7.76
CA PHE A 120 23.99 17.00 -8.67
C PHE A 120 22.51 17.21 -8.32
N TRP A 121 22.20 17.61 -7.08
CA TRP A 121 20.85 17.99 -6.63
C TRP A 121 20.21 19.07 -7.52
N LEU A 122 21.03 19.95 -8.13
CA LEU A 122 20.60 20.97 -9.09
C LEU A 122 19.95 20.39 -10.35
N VAL A 123 20.36 19.19 -10.74
CA VAL A 123 19.82 18.44 -11.88
C VAL A 123 18.78 17.43 -11.42
N PHE A 124 18.99 16.82 -10.25
CA PHE A 124 18.09 15.82 -9.70
C PHE A 124 16.68 16.37 -9.47
N ILE A 125 16.51 17.50 -8.78
CA ILE A 125 15.16 17.99 -8.43
C ILE A 125 14.32 18.26 -9.70
N PRO A 126 14.85 18.97 -10.73
CA PRO A 126 14.17 19.11 -12.02
C PRO A 126 13.84 17.78 -12.71
N LEU A 127 14.79 16.84 -12.78
CA LEU A 127 14.55 15.56 -13.46
C LEU A 127 13.58 14.66 -12.71
N PHE A 128 13.70 14.63 -11.38
CA PHE A 128 12.82 13.91 -10.49
C PHE A 128 11.38 14.42 -10.62
N SER A 129 11.21 15.72 -10.85
CA SER A 129 9.90 16.30 -11.14
C SER A 129 9.28 15.74 -12.43
N VAL A 130 10.07 15.49 -13.47
CA VAL A 130 9.58 14.80 -14.70
C VAL A 130 9.14 13.38 -14.39
N PHE A 131 9.88 12.66 -13.55
CA PHE A 131 9.49 11.34 -13.04
C PHE A 131 8.17 11.38 -12.25
N LEU A 132 7.93 12.45 -11.48
CA LEU A 132 6.66 12.69 -10.79
C LEU A 132 5.48 13.04 -11.73
N CYS A 133 5.66 13.07 -13.06
CA CYS A 133 4.56 13.14 -14.04
C CYS A 133 3.71 11.86 -14.09
N GLY A 134 4.28 10.71 -13.71
CA GLY A 134 3.55 9.45 -13.64
C GLY A 134 2.53 9.49 -12.52
N LYS A 135 1.30 9.01 -12.79
CA LYS A 135 0.20 9.02 -11.81
C LYS A 135 0.62 8.31 -10.51
N GLU A 136 1.17 7.11 -10.62
CA GLU A 136 1.61 6.32 -9.47
C GLU A 136 2.75 6.98 -8.70
N ALA A 137 3.80 7.46 -9.38
CA ALA A 137 4.91 8.15 -8.73
C ALA A 137 4.42 9.40 -7.98
N ARG A 138 3.52 10.19 -8.60
CA ARG A 138 2.90 11.37 -7.99
C ARG A 138 2.13 11.02 -6.71
N MET A 139 1.23 10.04 -6.82
CA MET A 139 0.39 9.60 -5.71
C MET A 139 1.24 9.07 -4.56
N MET A 140 2.13 8.12 -4.83
CA MET A 140 2.89 7.40 -3.81
C MET A 140 3.99 8.24 -3.14
N ILE A 141 4.56 9.24 -3.81
CA ILE A 141 5.70 10.00 -3.27
C ILE A 141 5.25 11.21 -2.48
N PHE A 142 4.44 12.12 -3.02
CA PHE A 142 4.16 13.38 -2.32
C PHE A 142 2.70 13.63 -1.96
N LEU A 143 1.73 13.00 -2.65
CA LEU A 143 0.32 13.11 -2.26
C LEU A 143 0.00 12.17 -1.09
N HIS A 144 0.55 10.95 -1.12
CA HIS A 144 0.44 9.99 -0.03
C HIS A 144 1.65 10.02 0.90
N GLY A 145 2.85 10.40 0.45
CA GLY A 145 4.05 10.38 1.29
C GLY A 145 4.61 8.97 1.56
N ALA A 146 4.05 7.91 0.97
CA ALA A 146 4.32 6.52 1.31
C ALA A 146 5.75 6.07 0.94
N TYR A 147 6.27 6.52 -0.20
CA TYR A 147 7.58 6.10 -0.72
C TYR A 147 8.74 7.08 -0.43
N CYS A 148 8.47 8.20 0.24
CA CYS A 148 9.51 9.13 0.65
C CYS A 148 10.52 8.53 1.64
N GLY A 149 10.12 7.52 2.43
CA GLY A 149 11.01 6.77 3.30
C GLY A 149 12.16 6.12 2.53
N PHE A 150 11.87 5.49 1.38
CA PHE A 150 12.90 4.88 0.52
C PHE A 150 13.90 5.89 -0.04
N ILE A 151 13.45 7.10 -0.36
CA ILE A 151 14.33 8.19 -0.78
C ILE A 151 15.35 8.52 0.32
N ILE A 152 14.89 8.61 1.58
CA ILE A 152 15.76 8.87 2.74
C ILE A 152 16.71 7.69 2.97
N ILE A 153 16.22 6.46 2.83
CA ILE A 153 17.02 5.23 2.99
C ILE A 153 18.19 5.20 2.01
N PHE A 154 17.91 5.34 0.72
CA PHE A 154 18.92 5.21 -0.33
C PHE A 154 19.89 6.38 -0.41
N THR A 155 19.58 7.52 0.21
CA THR A 155 20.45 8.69 0.23
C THR A 155 21.13 8.89 1.58
N PHE A 156 20.35 9.19 2.63
CA PHE A 156 20.90 9.52 3.93
C PHE A 156 21.46 8.29 4.66
N VAL A 157 20.67 7.23 4.81
CA VAL A 157 21.07 6.04 5.59
C VAL A 157 22.20 5.30 4.90
N LEU A 158 22.02 4.99 3.60
CA LEU A 158 23.04 4.34 2.78
C LEU A 158 24.32 5.19 2.70
N GLY A 159 24.17 6.50 2.52
CA GLY A 159 25.30 7.42 2.42
C GLY A 159 26.11 7.50 3.72
N MET A 160 25.44 7.54 4.88
CA MET A 160 26.13 7.49 6.17
C MET A 160 26.89 6.17 6.34
N PHE A 161 26.24 5.05 6.06
CA PHE A 161 26.86 3.73 6.15
C PHE A 161 28.13 3.64 5.29
N TRP A 162 28.07 4.07 4.03
CA TRP A 162 29.22 3.95 3.13
C TRP A 162 30.29 5.00 3.34
N LEU A 163 29.96 6.22 3.81
CA LEU A 163 30.98 7.16 4.28
C LEU A 163 31.76 6.57 5.45
N ASP A 164 31.07 5.88 6.35
CA ASP A 164 31.69 5.19 7.47
C ASP A 164 32.67 4.10 6.99
N VAL A 165 32.24 3.26 6.05
CA VAL A 165 33.06 2.17 5.47
C VAL A 165 34.27 2.71 4.70
N ILE A 166 34.08 3.74 3.87
CA ILE A 166 35.11 4.27 2.97
C ILE A 166 36.12 5.15 3.73
N ASN A 167 35.65 6.12 4.52
CA ASN A 167 36.51 7.13 5.14
C ASN A 167 37.15 6.68 6.45
N ARG A 168 36.59 5.66 7.12
CA ARG A 168 37.09 5.10 8.38
C ARG A 168 37.26 6.13 9.52
N LYS A 169 36.59 7.28 9.42
CA LYS A 169 36.63 8.37 10.41
C LYS A 169 35.21 8.68 10.86
N THR A 170 34.69 7.87 11.77
CA THR A 170 33.28 7.90 12.15
C THR A 170 33.20 8.21 13.63
N THR A 171 32.54 9.31 13.98
CA THR A 171 32.25 9.60 15.38
C THR A 171 31.22 8.61 15.89
N ILE A 172 31.24 8.30 17.19
CA ILE A 172 30.23 7.46 17.85
C ILE A 172 28.80 7.95 17.55
N CYS A 173 28.59 9.27 17.50
CA CYS A 173 27.30 9.89 17.18
C CYS A 173 26.77 9.49 15.80
N HIS A 174 27.62 9.49 14.76
CA HIS A 174 27.22 9.10 13.40
C HIS A 174 26.78 7.64 13.34
N THR A 175 27.56 6.74 13.98
CA THR A 175 27.20 5.32 14.05
C THR A 175 25.92 5.10 14.85
N ALA A 176 25.72 5.81 15.97
CA ALA A 176 24.50 5.72 16.75
C ALA A 176 23.26 6.17 15.96
N ILE A 177 23.33 7.30 15.26
CA ILE A 177 22.24 7.81 14.42
C ILE A 177 21.89 6.80 13.31
N HIS A 178 22.91 6.29 12.60
CA HIS A 178 22.70 5.26 11.58
C HIS A 178 22.04 4.01 12.19
N SER A 179 22.56 3.49 13.30
CA SER A 179 22.05 2.27 13.92
C SER A 179 20.61 2.42 14.44
N ILE A 180 20.23 3.59 14.98
CA ILE A 180 18.85 3.85 15.40
C ILE A 180 17.90 3.86 14.21
N ILE A 181 18.26 4.60 13.15
CA ILE A 181 17.42 4.69 11.95
C ILE A 181 17.30 3.32 11.28
N PHE A 182 18.42 2.60 11.15
CA PHE A 182 18.43 1.28 10.55
C PHE A 182 17.68 0.24 11.39
N PHE A 183 17.74 0.33 12.73
CA PHE A 183 16.89 -0.47 13.62
C PHE A 183 15.40 -0.22 13.34
N LEU A 184 14.97 1.05 13.25
CA LEU A 184 13.57 1.39 12.95
C LEU A 184 13.14 0.87 11.58
N MET A 185 14.03 0.93 10.58
CA MET A 185 13.78 0.38 9.24
C MET A 185 13.53 -1.12 9.30
N ILE A 186 14.41 -1.89 9.94
CA ILE A 186 14.26 -3.36 10.00
C ILE A 186 13.04 -3.76 10.84
N LEU A 187 12.74 -2.99 11.90
CA LEU A 187 11.50 -3.15 12.67
C LEU A 187 10.27 -2.95 11.78
N GLY A 188 10.41 -2.12 10.74
CA GLY A 188 9.38 -1.82 9.75
C GLY A 188 8.89 -3.02 8.92
N GLY A 189 9.64 -4.11 8.89
CA GLY A 189 9.24 -5.37 8.26
C GLY A 189 10.06 -5.77 7.03
N LYS A 190 9.61 -6.84 6.37
CA LYS A 190 10.36 -7.55 5.32
C LYS A 190 10.78 -6.69 4.11
N ARG A 191 9.99 -5.66 3.76
CA ARG A 191 10.28 -4.80 2.61
C ARG A 191 11.62 -4.07 2.76
N HIS A 192 11.97 -3.60 3.97
CA HIS A 192 13.26 -2.94 4.20
C HIS A 192 14.46 -3.90 4.16
N VAL A 193 14.23 -5.18 4.47
CA VAL A 193 15.26 -6.21 4.32
C VAL A 193 15.57 -6.42 2.83
N ALA A 194 14.54 -6.62 2.01
CA ALA A 194 14.67 -6.83 0.58
C ALA A 194 15.23 -5.60 -0.14
N GLU A 195 14.66 -4.42 0.11
CA GLU A 195 15.04 -3.23 -0.68
C GLU A 195 16.37 -2.60 -0.24
N TYR A 196 16.83 -2.82 0.99
CA TYR A 196 18.04 -2.16 1.51
C TYR A 196 19.11 -3.13 2.03
N LEU A 197 18.76 -4.02 2.98
CA LEU A 197 19.76 -4.83 3.67
C LEU A 197 20.43 -5.83 2.72
N LEU A 198 19.66 -6.59 1.96
CA LEU A 198 20.19 -7.58 1.01
C LEU A 198 21.07 -6.93 -0.07
N PRO A 199 20.65 -5.85 -0.77
CA PRO A 199 21.51 -5.16 -1.72
C PRO A 199 22.76 -4.55 -1.08
N THR A 200 22.68 -4.08 0.17
CA THR A 200 23.83 -3.56 0.90
C THR A 200 24.85 -4.66 1.19
N ILE A 201 24.42 -5.85 1.64
CA ILE A 201 25.29 -7.01 1.85
C ILE A 201 25.93 -7.45 0.53
N ALA A 202 25.15 -7.58 -0.54
CA ALA A 202 25.68 -7.91 -1.87
C ALA A 202 26.73 -6.88 -2.33
N THR A 203 26.48 -5.60 -2.09
CA THR A 203 27.42 -4.52 -2.41
C THR A 203 28.68 -4.58 -1.56
N LEU A 204 28.59 -4.93 -0.27
CA LEU A 204 29.77 -5.14 0.58
C LEU A 204 30.64 -6.27 0.04
N VAL A 205 30.04 -7.39 -0.37
CA VAL A 205 30.77 -8.51 -0.99
C VAL A 205 31.50 -8.02 -2.23
N VAL A 206 30.80 -7.38 -3.17
CA VAL A 206 31.42 -6.88 -4.41
C VAL A 206 32.52 -5.85 -4.12
N TYR A 207 32.26 -4.93 -3.20
CA TYR A 207 33.21 -3.88 -2.83
C TYR A 207 34.49 -4.46 -2.26
N PHE A 208 34.41 -5.40 -1.33
CA PHE A 208 35.58 -5.98 -0.69
C PHE A 208 36.29 -6.98 -1.61
N VAL A 209 35.58 -7.79 -2.40
CA VAL A 209 36.19 -8.80 -3.28
C VAL A 209 36.82 -8.16 -4.52
N PHE A 210 36.18 -7.16 -5.13
CA PHE A 210 36.61 -6.62 -6.44
C PHE A 210 37.12 -5.19 -6.37
N ILE A 211 36.41 -4.28 -5.71
CA ILE A 211 36.74 -2.84 -5.74
C ILE A 211 37.94 -2.53 -4.84
N ASN A 212 38.02 -3.20 -3.69
CA ASN A 212 38.92 -2.88 -2.60
C ASN A 212 39.78 -4.07 -2.16
N ARG A 213 40.15 -4.93 -3.12
CA ARG A 213 40.80 -6.22 -2.86
C ARG A 213 42.19 -6.10 -2.21
N ASP A 214 42.91 -5.03 -2.53
CA ASP A 214 44.34 -4.85 -2.21
C ASP A 214 44.57 -3.97 -0.95
N LYS A 215 43.52 -3.49 -0.24
CA LYS A 215 43.69 -2.63 0.95
C LYS A 215 44.02 -3.43 2.21
N GLU A 216 45.01 -2.93 2.98
CA GLU A 216 45.32 -3.42 4.32
C GLU A 216 44.13 -3.28 5.30
N ARG A 217 44.03 -4.23 6.25
CA ARG A 217 42.98 -4.32 7.28
C ARG A 217 41.55 -4.52 6.74
N LYS A 218 41.41 -5.12 5.56
CA LYS A 218 40.13 -5.51 4.95
C LYS A 218 39.25 -6.33 5.89
N VAL A 219 39.82 -7.33 6.58
CA VAL A 219 39.08 -8.22 7.50
C VAL A 219 38.42 -7.45 8.66
N VAL A 220 39.17 -6.55 9.30
CA VAL A 220 38.65 -5.72 10.40
C VAL A 220 37.52 -4.83 9.91
N THR A 221 37.69 -4.20 8.74
CA THR A 221 36.67 -3.32 8.16
C THR A 221 35.39 -4.10 7.81
N ILE A 222 35.51 -5.31 7.24
CA ILE A 222 34.38 -6.19 6.95
C ILE A 222 33.63 -6.52 8.24
N ARG A 223 34.36 -7.02 9.25
CA ARG A 223 33.77 -7.38 10.55
C ARG A 223 33.00 -6.21 11.15
N ASP A 224 33.62 -5.03 11.22
CA ASP A 224 33.01 -3.86 11.84
C ASP A 224 31.78 -3.37 11.03
N SER A 225 31.83 -3.46 9.69
CA SER A 225 30.70 -3.12 8.81
C SER A 225 29.53 -4.10 8.99
N LEU A 226 29.83 -5.39 9.09
CA LEU A 226 28.83 -6.43 9.35
C LEU A 226 28.21 -6.27 10.74
N LEU A 227 28.99 -5.94 11.76
CA LEU A 227 28.46 -5.67 13.11
C LEU A 227 27.51 -4.46 13.13
N LYS A 228 27.86 -3.39 12.39
CA LYS A 228 27.00 -2.18 12.25
C LYS A 228 25.66 -2.46 11.58
N LEU A 229 25.55 -3.53 10.78
CA LEU A 229 24.29 -3.99 10.19
C LEU A 229 23.63 -5.08 11.06
N ALA A 230 24.35 -6.11 11.44
CA ALA A 230 23.81 -7.27 12.13
C ALA A 230 23.21 -6.92 13.50
N VAL A 231 23.90 -6.13 14.33
CA VAL A 231 23.43 -5.79 15.68
C VAL A 231 22.07 -5.09 15.67
N PRO A 232 21.89 -3.93 15.00
CA PRO A 232 20.58 -3.29 14.92
C PRO A 232 19.53 -4.14 14.20
N ALA A 233 19.90 -4.92 13.17
CA ALA A 233 18.95 -5.79 12.48
C ALA A 233 18.42 -6.93 13.38
N ILE A 234 19.30 -7.58 14.15
CA ILE A 234 18.92 -8.64 15.10
C ILE A 234 18.02 -8.08 16.19
N LEU A 235 18.40 -6.94 16.80
CA LEU A 235 17.59 -6.30 17.83
C LEU A 235 16.21 -5.91 17.31
N ALA A 236 16.15 -5.34 16.10
CA ALA A 236 14.89 -4.96 15.46
C ALA A 236 14.02 -6.18 15.17
N TYR A 237 14.61 -7.28 14.68
CA TYR A 237 13.90 -8.52 14.41
C TYR A 237 13.36 -9.18 15.68
N LEU A 238 14.13 -9.16 16.78
CA LEU A 238 13.66 -9.66 18.09
C LEU A 238 12.45 -8.86 18.59
N LEU A 239 12.49 -7.53 18.49
CA LEU A 239 11.34 -6.69 18.85
C LEU A 239 10.16 -6.92 17.91
N TYR A 240 10.40 -7.01 16.60
CA TYR A 240 9.37 -7.35 15.61
C TYR A 240 8.66 -8.66 15.99
N LYS A 241 9.42 -9.72 16.33
CA LYS A 241 8.86 -11.00 16.76
C LYS A 241 8.05 -10.90 18.05
N ALA A 242 8.50 -10.11 19.03
CA ALA A 242 7.76 -9.88 20.26
C ALA A 242 6.43 -9.12 20.03
N VAL A 243 6.40 -8.18 19.08
CA VAL A 243 5.16 -7.52 18.67
C VAL A 243 4.25 -8.51 17.94
N CYS A 244 4.77 -9.26 16.96
CA CYS A 244 4.00 -10.24 16.19
C CYS A 244 3.40 -11.37 17.04
N SER A 245 3.99 -11.71 18.19
CA SER A 245 3.42 -12.76 19.06
C SER A 245 2.16 -12.33 19.81
N THR A 246 1.80 -11.05 19.77
CA THR A 246 0.67 -10.47 20.52
C THR A 246 -0.26 -9.64 19.65
N HIS A 247 0.05 -9.48 18.35
CA HIS A 247 -0.66 -8.58 17.43
C HIS A 247 -1.04 -9.29 16.13
N ASN A 248 -2.13 -8.82 15.54
CA ASN A 248 -2.66 -9.28 14.26
C ASN A 248 -1.87 -8.67 13.10
N MET A 249 -0.83 -9.35 12.64
CA MET A 249 0.16 -8.78 11.70
C MET A 249 -0.03 -9.15 10.23
N ASN A 250 -0.81 -10.19 9.91
CA ASN A 250 -1.04 -10.67 8.54
C ASN A 250 -2.52 -10.95 8.28
N PHE A 251 -3.35 -9.91 8.34
CA PHE A 251 -4.76 -9.96 7.96
C PHE A 251 -4.88 -9.74 6.45
N GLY A 252 -4.90 -10.84 5.71
CA GLY A 252 -4.91 -10.84 4.25
C GLY A 252 -4.03 -11.99 3.80
N GLY A 253 -4.57 -12.87 2.96
CA GLY A 253 -3.83 -14.02 2.45
C GLY A 253 -2.47 -13.55 1.95
N ASN A 254 -1.40 -13.94 2.63
CA ASN A 254 -0.07 -13.78 2.08
C ASN A 254 -0.06 -14.64 0.84
N SER A 255 -0.20 -14.02 -0.34
CA SER A 255 0.15 -14.67 -1.58
C SER A 255 1.59 -15.12 -1.42
N ASN A 256 1.80 -16.40 -1.13
CA ASN A 256 3.13 -16.98 -1.16
C ASN A 256 3.61 -16.75 -2.59
N PRO A 257 4.65 -15.93 -2.83
CA PRO A 257 5.11 -15.70 -4.19
C PRO A 257 5.55 -17.04 -4.75
N THR A 258 4.76 -17.58 -5.66
CA THR A 258 5.11 -18.79 -6.40
C THR A 258 6.14 -18.40 -7.41
N LEU A 259 7.35 -18.95 -7.27
CA LEU A 259 8.39 -18.74 -8.27
C LEU A 259 8.05 -19.54 -9.52
N SER A 260 7.86 -18.84 -10.63
CA SER A 260 7.57 -19.44 -11.93
C SER A 260 8.78 -19.30 -12.85
N PHE A 261 9.27 -20.46 -13.30
CA PHE A 261 10.44 -20.56 -14.19
C PHE A 261 10.07 -20.85 -15.65
N GLY A 262 8.77 -20.80 -15.98
CA GLY A 262 8.31 -21.03 -17.36
C GLY A 262 8.77 -19.91 -18.29
N ILE A 263 9.40 -20.24 -19.42
CA ILE A 263 9.95 -19.25 -20.36
C ILE A 263 8.88 -18.26 -20.86
N LYS A 264 7.67 -18.75 -21.20
CA LYS A 264 6.57 -17.91 -21.65
C LYS A 264 6.19 -16.88 -20.57
N HIS A 265 6.04 -17.34 -19.34
CA HIS A 265 5.73 -16.51 -18.19
C HIS A 265 6.83 -15.47 -17.92
N ILE A 266 8.10 -15.88 -17.94
CA ILE A 266 9.24 -14.96 -17.83
C ILE A 266 9.19 -13.86 -18.90
N ILE A 267 8.92 -14.21 -20.16
CA ILE A 267 8.82 -13.24 -21.27
C ILE A 267 7.67 -12.26 -21.04
N GLU A 268 6.50 -12.74 -20.60
CA GLU A 268 5.34 -11.91 -20.30
C GLU A 268 5.64 -10.94 -19.14
N ASN A 269 6.23 -11.44 -18.06
CA ASN A 269 6.59 -10.62 -16.89
C ASN A 269 7.66 -9.58 -17.22
N VAL A 270 8.63 -9.91 -18.06
CA VAL A 270 9.61 -8.93 -18.57
C VAL A 270 8.92 -7.82 -19.36
N LYS A 271 7.95 -8.15 -20.24
CA LYS A 271 7.18 -7.12 -20.98
C LYS A 271 6.40 -6.22 -20.03
N ILE A 272 5.72 -6.79 -19.04
CA ILE A 272 4.96 -6.04 -18.04
C ILE A 272 5.89 -5.15 -17.21
N HIS A 273 7.05 -5.65 -16.81
CA HIS A 273 8.07 -4.89 -16.08
C HIS A 273 8.47 -3.61 -16.84
N PHE A 274 8.82 -3.72 -18.12
CA PHE A 274 9.19 -2.55 -18.93
C PHE A 274 8.00 -1.62 -19.21
N SER A 275 6.81 -2.18 -19.45
CA SER A 275 5.57 -1.39 -19.58
C SER A 275 5.33 -0.54 -18.33
N ASN A 276 5.50 -1.14 -17.15
CA ASN A 276 5.33 -0.46 -15.86
C ASN A 276 6.42 0.59 -15.61
N LEU A 277 7.66 0.37 -16.03
CA LEU A 277 8.68 1.42 -16.01
C LEU A 277 8.24 2.63 -16.85
N PHE A 278 7.68 2.43 -18.05
CA PHE A 278 7.16 3.54 -18.84
C PHE A 278 5.98 4.25 -18.16
N ASN A 279 5.06 3.50 -17.55
CA ASN A 279 3.93 4.06 -16.78
C ASN A 279 4.42 4.97 -15.63
N ILE A 280 5.49 4.59 -14.94
CA ILE A 280 6.11 5.40 -13.88
C ILE A 280 6.61 6.74 -14.42
N PHE A 281 7.17 6.78 -15.63
CA PHE A 281 7.58 8.02 -16.29
C PHE A 281 6.43 8.78 -16.98
N GLY A 282 5.19 8.29 -16.82
CA GLY A 282 3.98 8.96 -17.29
C GLY A 282 3.50 8.57 -18.67
N TYR A 283 3.95 7.43 -19.22
CA TYR A 283 3.25 6.81 -20.34
C TYR A 283 1.82 6.46 -19.91
N ALA A 284 0.84 6.76 -20.77
CA ALA A 284 -0.53 6.32 -20.59
C ALA A 284 -1.27 6.28 -21.95
N PRO A 285 -2.11 5.26 -22.24
CA PRO A 285 -2.78 5.12 -23.53
C PRO A 285 -3.60 6.34 -23.94
N GLU A 286 -4.21 7.04 -22.98
CA GLU A 286 -5.07 8.21 -23.17
C GLU A 286 -4.30 9.52 -23.43
N ARG A 287 -2.97 9.52 -23.31
CA ARG A 287 -2.13 10.70 -23.60
C ARG A 287 -1.83 10.85 -25.08
N SER A 288 -1.48 12.07 -25.49
CA SER A 288 -1.05 12.32 -26.87
C SER A 288 0.20 11.52 -27.23
N THR A 289 0.28 11.06 -28.48
CA THR A 289 1.39 10.25 -29.00
C THR A 289 2.75 10.90 -28.74
N LEU A 290 2.85 12.23 -28.95
CA LEU A 290 4.08 12.98 -28.69
C LEU A 290 4.50 12.94 -27.22
N ALA A 291 3.56 13.09 -26.29
CA ALA A 291 3.85 13.01 -24.86
C ALA A 291 4.34 11.62 -24.46
N ASN A 292 3.70 10.57 -24.98
CA ASN A 292 4.11 9.19 -24.75
C ASN A 292 5.50 8.89 -25.32
N ILE A 293 5.83 9.37 -26.52
CA ILE A 293 7.17 9.23 -27.11
C ILE A 293 8.22 9.91 -26.21
N ILE A 294 7.94 11.12 -25.71
CA ILE A 294 8.85 11.82 -24.81
C ILE A 294 9.07 11.03 -23.50
N CYS A 295 7.99 10.52 -22.89
CA CYS A 295 8.08 9.69 -21.68
C CYS A 295 8.96 8.44 -21.91
N ILE A 296 8.78 7.75 -23.04
CA ILE A 296 9.58 6.57 -23.40
C ILE A 296 11.05 6.97 -23.59
N ILE A 297 11.35 8.02 -24.36
CA ILE A 297 12.73 8.47 -24.60
C ILE A 297 13.42 8.83 -23.29
N VAL A 298 12.74 9.59 -22.41
CA VAL A 298 13.28 10.00 -21.12
C VAL A 298 13.51 8.77 -20.22
N CYS A 299 12.56 7.84 -20.16
CA CYS A 299 12.71 6.59 -19.41
C CYS A 299 13.90 5.77 -19.91
N VAL A 300 14.01 5.53 -21.22
CA VAL A 300 15.13 4.77 -21.82
C VAL A 300 16.46 5.47 -21.56
N ALA A 301 16.51 6.80 -21.68
CA ALA A 301 17.72 7.57 -21.40
C ALA A 301 18.18 7.41 -19.95
N ILE A 302 17.27 7.56 -18.99
CA ILE A 302 17.57 7.56 -17.55
C ILE A 302 17.81 6.15 -17.01
N CYS A 303 17.02 5.17 -17.45
CA CYS A 303 17.04 3.82 -16.89
C CYS A 303 18.01 2.89 -17.60
N ILE A 304 18.39 3.17 -18.86
CA ILE A 304 19.21 2.27 -19.67
C ILE A 304 20.46 2.98 -20.19
N ILE A 305 20.30 4.01 -21.03
CA ILE A 305 21.43 4.59 -21.77
C ILE A 305 22.48 5.19 -20.83
N ILE A 306 22.06 6.07 -19.90
CA ILE A 306 23.00 6.73 -18.99
C ILE A 306 23.66 5.74 -18.03
N PRO A 307 22.93 4.80 -17.37
CA PRO A 307 23.56 3.77 -16.54
C PRO A 307 24.56 2.91 -17.31
N VAL A 308 24.29 2.57 -18.58
CA VAL A 308 25.23 1.82 -19.43
C VAL A 308 26.47 2.65 -19.76
N LEU A 309 26.31 3.93 -20.13
CA LEU A 309 27.44 4.84 -20.33
C LEU A 309 28.28 4.99 -19.06
N GLN A 310 27.62 5.04 -17.91
CA GLN A 310 28.27 5.06 -16.62
C GLN A 310 29.04 3.75 -16.37
N ALA A 311 28.48 2.58 -16.67
CA ALA A 311 29.17 1.29 -16.56
C ALA A 311 30.49 1.23 -17.35
N PHE A 312 30.53 1.78 -18.57
CA PHE A 312 31.78 1.85 -19.37
C PHE A 312 32.87 2.69 -18.71
N GLU A 313 32.50 3.66 -17.88
CA GLU A 313 33.43 4.49 -17.12
C GLU A 313 33.73 3.96 -15.71
N PHE A 314 33.23 2.79 -15.32
CA PHE A 314 33.29 2.27 -13.95
C PHE A 314 34.70 2.32 -13.35
N LYS A 315 35.72 1.95 -14.13
CA LYS A 315 37.13 1.98 -13.67
C LYS A 315 37.60 3.39 -13.27
N LYS A 316 37.11 4.44 -13.94
CA LYS A 316 37.49 5.86 -13.76
C LYS A 316 36.69 6.58 -12.65
N MET A 317 35.67 5.93 -12.10
CA MET A 317 34.85 6.50 -11.04
C MET A 317 35.60 6.64 -9.71
N LYS A 318 35.17 7.63 -8.91
CA LYS A 318 35.55 7.74 -7.51
C LYS A 318 35.02 6.54 -6.72
N GLU A 319 35.64 6.24 -5.58
CA GLU A 319 35.26 5.10 -4.75
C GLU A 319 33.78 5.15 -4.30
N THR A 320 33.29 6.32 -3.89
CA THR A 320 31.87 6.55 -3.53
C THR A 320 30.92 6.30 -4.70
N GLU A 321 31.30 6.71 -5.91
CA GLU A 321 30.52 6.49 -7.13
C GLU A 321 30.46 5.00 -7.50
N LYS A 322 31.58 4.28 -7.40
CA LYS A 322 31.63 2.82 -7.67
C LYS A 322 30.70 2.08 -6.73
N VAL A 323 30.80 2.35 -5.43
CA VAL A 323 29.98 1.72 -4.40
C VAL A 323 28.49 1.95 -4.63
N PHE A 324 28.07 3.20 -4.84
CA PHE A 324 26.65 3.50 -5.04
C PHE A 324 26.12 2.93 -6.36
N PHE A 325 26.93 2.95 -7.42
CA PHE A 325 26.57 2.31 -8.69
C PHE A 325 26.39 0.80 -8.52
N THR A 326 27.29 0.14 -7.79
CA THR A 326 27.16 -1.28 -7.46
C THR A 326 25.90 -1.56 -6.62
N PHE A 327 25.59 -0.73 -5.62
CA PHE A 327 24.35 -0.86 -4.86
C PHE A 327 23.10 -0.79 -5.74
N MET A 328 23.04 0.20 -6.64
CA MET A 328 21.95 0.33 -7.60
C MET A 328 21.81 -0.94 -8.47
N LEU A 329 22.92 -1.51 -8.96
CA LEU A 329 22.88 -2.75 -9.75
C LEU A 329 22.37 -3.94 -8.94
N MET A 330 22.82 -4.11 -7.70
CA MET A 330 22.39 -5.23 -6.85
C MET A 330 20.90 -5.12 -6.49
N HIS A 331 20.44 -3.92 -6.11
CA HIS A 331 19.03 -3.67 -5.81
C HIS A 331 18.15 -3.92 -7.05
N ASN A 332 18.52 -3.36 -8.20
CA ASN A 332 17.71 -3.52 -9.41
C ASN A 332 17.70 -4.96 -9.92
N ALA A 333 18.79 -5.71 -9.75
CA ALA A 333 18.82 -7.13 -10.09
C ALA A 333 17.88 -7.95 -9.19
N GLU A 334 17.86 -7.67 -7.88
CA GLU A 334 16.94 -8.31 -6.93
C GLU A 334 15.47 -8.03 -7.27
N ILE A 335 15.11 -6.77 -7.49
CA ILE A 335 13.73 -6.40 -7.88
C ILE A 335 13.36 -6.98 -9.24
N LEU A 336 14.28 -7.00 -10.20
CA LEU A 336 14.03 -7.65 -11.49
C LEU A 336 13.73 -9.14 -11.32
N LEU A 337 14.51 -9.86 -10.52
CA LEU A 337 14.24 -11.28 -10.23
C LEU A 337 12.89 -11.46 -9.53
N ALA A 338 12.58 -10.62 -8.53
CA ALA A 338 11.32 -10.70 -7.80
C ALA A 338 10.10 -10.43 -8.69
N THR A 339 10.21 -9.48 -9.62
CA THR A 339 9.13 -9.14 -10.57
C THR A 339 8.98 -10.15 -11.69
N VAL A 340 10.10 -10.67 -12.22
CA VAL A 340 10.08 -11.61 -13.36
C VAL A 340 9.72 -13.03 -12.92
N LEU A 341 10.20 -13.47 -11.76
CA LEU A 341 9.99 -14.84 -11.28
C LEU A 341 8.84 -14.96 -10.28
N GLY A 342 8.48 -13.90 -9.55
CA GLY A 342 7.53 -13.95 -8.43
C GLY A 342 6.26 -13.11 -8.60
N ASP A 343 5.93 -12.69 -9.83
CA ASP A 343 4.70 -11.95 -10.17
C ASP A 343 4.45 -10.64 -9.40
N LEU A 344 5.50 -10.05 -8.82
CA LEU A 344 5.44 -8.73 -8.17
C LEU A 344 5.41 -7.59 -9.20
N LEU A 345 4.40 -7.58 -10.06
CA LEU A 345 4.29 -6.72 -11.24
C LEU A 345 3.43 -5.47 -11.04
N GLN A 346 3.12 -5.08 -9.82
CA GLN A 346 2.42 -3.80 -9.61
C GLN A 346 3.37 -2.63 -9.86
N VAL A 347 2.88 -1.58 -10.54
CA VAL A 347 3.67 -0.39 -10.91
C VAL A 347 4.43 0.18 -9.71
N ARG A 348 3.79 0.25 -8.53
CA ARG A 348 4.38 0.78 -7.30
C ARG A 348 5.63 0.05 -6.81
N TYR A 349 5.82 -1.23 -7.17
CA TYR A 349 6.99 -2.01 -6.77
C TYR A 349 8.27 -1.64 -7.56
N LEU A 350 8.15 -0.91 -8.66
CA LEU A 350 9.30 -0.46 -9.46
C LEU A 350 9.73 0.99 -9.15
N LEU A 351 9.10 1.64 -8.17
CA LEU A 351 9.40 3.02 -7.80
C LEU A 351 10.82 3.17 -7.21
N SER A 352 11.27 2.22 -6.38
CA SER A 352 12.62 2.23 -5.81
C SER A 352 13.71 2.02 -6.87
N THR A 353 13.50 1.05 -7.76
CA THR A 353 14.34 0.82 -8.97
C THR A 353 14.51 2.11 -9.78
N SER A 354 13.38 2.75 -10.11
CA SER A 354 13.36 3.96 -10.93
C SER A 354 14.06 5.13 -10.23
N PHE A 355 13.85 5.28 -8.92
CA PHE A 355 14.48 6.32 -8.12
C PHE A 355 16.01 6.19 -8.05
N LEU A 356 16.54 4.97 -7.84
CA LEU A 356 17.98 4.72 -7.84
C LEU A 356 18.61 5.02 -9.20
N LEU A 357 17.93 4.66 -10.30
CA LEU A 357 18.37 4.99 -11.66
C LEU A 357 18.39 6.49 -11.90
N VAL A 358 17.38 7.23 -11.42
CA VAL A 358 17.37 8.70 -11.47
C VAL A 358 18.54 9.30 -10.68
N LEU A 359 18.84 8.81 -9.47
CA LEU A 359 19.99 9.30 -8.69
C LEU A 359 21.32 9.08 -9.40
N VAL A 360 21.56 7.88 -9.91
CA VAL A 360 22.77 7.53 -10.66
C VAL A 360 22.91 8.41 -11.90
N SER A 361 21.85 8.50 -12.71
CA SER A 361 21.84 9.25 -13.96
C SER A 361 22.00 10.75 -13.75
N THR A 362 21.40 11.32 -12.71
CA THR A 362 21.52 12.77 -12.40
C THR A 362 22.93 13.13 -11.94
N ASN A 363 23.59 12.28 -11.16
CA ASN A 363 25.00 12.46 -10.82
C ASN A 363 25.90 12.45 -12.08
N TYR A 364 25.66 11.53 -13.00
CA TYR A 364 26.40 11.46 -14.26
C TYR A 364 26.16 12.71 -15.13
N ILE A 365 24.89 13.08 -15.37
CA ILE A 365 24.51 14.27 -16.14
C ILE A 365 25.16 15.51 -15.55
N TYR A 366 25.11 15.69 -14.23
CA TYR A 366 25.72 16.84 -13.58
C TYR A 366 27.23 16.90 -13.86
N LYS A 367 27.95 15.81 -13.56
CA LYS A 367 29.42 15.75 -13.65
C LYS A 367 29.95 15.88 -15.07
N LYS A 368 29.25 15.32 -16.06
CA LYS A 368 29.74 15.23 -17.45
C LYS A 368 29.18 16.28 -18.37
N ILE A 369 27.95 16.73 -18.13
CA ILE A 369 27.21 17.58 -19.05
C ILE A 369 26.99 18.96 -18.42
N ALA A 370 26.35 19.04 -17.24
CA ALA A 370 26.02 20.34 -16.64
C ALA A 370 27.26 21.09 -16.13
N SER A 371 28.27 20.39 -15.60
CA SER A 371 29.55 20.96 -15.19
C SER A 371 30.61 20.92 -16.30
N ALA A 372 30.23 20.71 -17.57
CA ALA A 372 31.15 20.75 -18.69
C ALA A 372 31.80 22.13 -18.83
N LYS A 373 33.06 22.20 -19.27
CA LYS A 373 33.76 23.48 -19.49
C LYS A 373 33.19 24.30 -20.67
N ILE A 374 32.34 23.70 -21.51
CA ILE A 374 31.80 24.30 -22.73
C ILE A 374 30.50 25.03 -22.40
N MET A 375 30.54 26.36 -22.39
CA MET A 375 29.41 27.21 -21.99
C MET A 375 28.14 26.96 -22.81
N GLN A 376 28.24 26.71 -24.12
CA GLN A 376 27.08 26.45 -24.97
C GLN A 376 26.30 25.21 -24.52
N ILE A 377 27.02 24.13 -24.16
CA ILE A 377 26.40 22.89 -23.67
C ILE A 377 25.68 23.16 -22.35
N GLN A 378 26.30 23.91 -21.45
CA GLN A 378 25.69 24.24 -20.15
C GLN A 378 24.41 25.08 -20.30
N ILE A 379 24.40 26.04 -21.23
CA ILE A 379 23.21 26.85 -21.55
C ILE A 379 22.10 25.97 -22.11
N VAL A 380 22.40 25.14 -23.13
CA VAL A 380 21.42 24.23 -23.75
C VAL A 380 20.79 23.31 -22.70
N VAL A 381 21.62 22.70 -21.85
CA VAL A 381 21.16 21.81 -20.77
C VAL A 381 20.26 22.55 -19.80
N SER A 382 20.64 23.76 -19.37
CA SER A 382 19.84 24.57 -18.46
C SER A 382 18.50 24.96 -19.07
N CYS A 383 18.48 25.33 -20.35
CA CYS A 383 17.24 25.62 -21.07
C CYS A 383 16.34 24.38 -21.19
N CYS A 384 16.90 23.21 -21.51
CA CYS A 384 16.14 21.96 -21.55
C CYS A 384 15.50 21.64 -20.19
N PHE A 385 16.27 21.74 -19.09
CA PHE A 385 15.72 21.52 -17.75
C PHE A 385 14.66 22.55 -17.38
N LEU A 386 14.84 23.82 -17.74
CA LEU A 386 13.86 24.86 -17.48
C LEU A 386 12.56 24.64 -18.26
N ILE A 387 12.63 24.26 -19.54
CA ILE A 387 11.46 23.95 -20.37
C ILE A 387 10.71 22.73 -19.82
N LEU A 388 11.43 21.62 -19.57
CA LEU A 388 10.82 20.39 -19.05
C LEU A 388 10.18 20.62 -17.67
N SER A 389 10.87 21.34 -16.79
CA SER A 389 10.37 21.70 -15.47
C SER A 389 9.17 22.64 -15.54
N GLY A 390 9.18 23.61 -16.47
CA GLY A 390 8.06 24.52 -16.69
C GLY A 390 6.81 23.79 -17.17
N LEU A 391 6.96 22.85 -18.11
CA LEU A 391 5.87 21.99 -18.56
C LEU A 391 5.32 21.12 -17.42
N TYR A 392 6.21 20.53 -16.63
CA TYR A 392 5.82 19.77 -15.44
C TYR A 392 5.05 20.64 -14.44
N CYS A 393 5.62 21.76 -14.01
CA CYS A 393 5.02 22.64 -13.01
C CYS A 393 3.65 23.13 -13.51
N ARG A 394 3.51 23.48 -14.79
CA ARG A 394 2.23 23.83 -15.38
C ARG A 394 1.21 22.69 -15.26
N ASN A 395 1.58 21.46 -15.60
CA ASN A 395 0.67 20.31 -15.50
C ASN A 395 0.32 19.97 -14.06
N LEU A 396 1.28 20.12 -13.14
CA LEU A 396 1.06 19.89 -11.72
C LEU A 396 0.11 20.93 -11.12
N LEU A 397 0.35 22.22 -11.39
CA LEU A 397 -0.49 23.31 -10.93
C LEU A 397 -1.90 23.27 -11.54
N LYS A 398 -2.07 22.73 -12.75
CA LYS A 398 -3.41 22.47 -13.32
C LYS A 398 -4.26 21.53 -12.47
N LEU A 399 -3.66 20.58 -11.73
CA LEU A 399 -4.40 19.72 -10.80
C LEU A 399 -5.03 20.53 -9.66
N THR A 400 -4.43 21.68 -9.34
CA THR A 400 -4.95 22.58 -8.31
C THR A 400 -6.11 23.43 -8.82
N ASN A 401 -6.48 23.38 -10.10
CA ASN A 401 -7.65 24.11 -10.58
C ASN A 401 -8.91 23.60 -9.87
N ASN A 402 -9.68 24.53 -9.31
CA ASN A 402 -10.94 24.25 -8.58
C ASN A 402 -10.75 23.26 -7.42
N TRP A 403 -9.55 23.18 -6.83
CA TRP A 403 -9.28 22.25 -5.74
C TRP A 403 -10.19 22.47 -4.52
N GLN A 404 -10.61 23.72 -4.29
CA GLN A 404 -11.51 24.08 -3.20
C GLN A 404 -12.91 23.49 -3.40
N ASP A 405 -13.46 23.57 -4.61
CA ASP A 405 -14.77 22.99 -4.93
C ASP A 405 -14.74 21.45 -4.80
N LYS A 406 -13.66 20.82 -5.28
CA LYS A 406 -13.43 19.39 -5.12
C LYS A 406 -13.28 18.97 -3.66
N TYR A 407 -12.60 19.80 -2.86
CA TYR A 407 -12.43 19.56 -1.44
C TYR A 407 -13.75 19.72 -0.67
N GLU A 408 -14.55 20.72 -1.01
CA GLU A 408 -15.89 20.89 -0.42
C GLU A 408 -16.84 19.77 -0.84
N ALA A 409 -16.73 19.24 -2.07
CA ALA A 409 -17.44 18.04 -2.50
C ALA A 409 -17.07 16.80 -1.67
N GLN A 410 -15.77 16.59 -1.41
CA GLN A 410 -15.30 15.53 -0.51
C GLN A 410 -15.90 15.69 0.91
N LYS A 411 -15.91 16.92 1.44
CA LYS A 411 -16.48 17.19 2.77
C LYS A 411 -18.00 17.08 2.81
N SER A 412 -18.71 17.33 1.70
CA SER A 412 -20.17 17.39 1.70
C SER A 412 -20.79 16.05 2.10
N ILE A 413 -20.16 14.93 1.73
CA ILE A 413 -20.59 13.58 2.17
C ILE A 413 -20.66 13.53 3.69
N SER A 414 -19.54 13.80 4.37
CA SER A 414 -19.47 13.76 5.82
C SER A 414 -20.36 14.81 6.52
N LYS A 415 -20.49 16.01 5.93
CA LYS A 415 -21.35 17.07 6.48
C LYS A 415 -22.82 16.66 6.45
N GLU A 416 -23.28 16.07 5.35
CA GLU A 416 -24.65 15.60 5.20
C GLU A 416 -24.94 14.49 6.21
N LEU A 417 -24.07 13.47 6.30
CA LEU A 417 -24.25 12.38 7.28
C LEU A 417 -24.36 12.88 8.72
N VAL A 418 -23.47 13.79 9.13
CA VAL A 418 -23.52 14.38 10.48
C VAL A 418 -24.78 15.23 10.68
N ALA A 419 -25.28 15.93 9.66
CA ALA A 419 -26.53 16.69 9.72
C ALA A 419 -27.75 15.79 9.96
N HIS A 420 -27.71 14.57 9.43
CA HIS A 420 -28.73 13.52 9.68
C HIS A 420 -28.57 12.81 11.04
N GLY A 421 -27.59 13.21 11.84
CA GLY A 421 -27.31 12.65 13.17
C GLY A 421 -26.57 11.31 13.11
N VAL A 422 -25.97 10.95 11.98
CA VAL A 422 -25.17 9.74 11.83
C VAL A 422 -23.85 9.89 12.59
N THR A 423 -23.49 8.87 13.37
CA THR A 423 -22.22 8.82 14.14
C THR A 423 -21.31 7.68 13.70
N LYS A 424 -21.85 6.73 12.93
CA LYS A 424 -21.15 5.54 12.42
C LYS A 424 -21.64 5.15 11.03
N GLY A 425 -20.77 4.61 10.20
CA GLY A 425 -21.16 4.11 8.89
C GLY A 425 -20.43 2.84 8.47
N TYR A 426 -20.98 2.18 7.46
CA TYR A 426 -20.37 1.04 6.78
C TYR A 426 -20.32 1.30 5.29
N ALA A 427 -19.16 1.06 4.68
CA ALA A 427 -18.92 1.28 3.26
C ALA A 427 -17.73 0.47 2.78
N THR A 428 -17.62 0.28 1.47
CA THR A 428 -16.42 -0.33 0.89
C THR A 428 -15.16 0.48 1.22
N PHE A 429 -14.01 -0.21 1.22
CA PHE A 429 -12.72 0.34 1.64
C PHE A 429 -12.50 1.76 1.15
N TRP A 430 -12.68 2.01 -0.15
CA TRP A 430 -12.37 3.26 -0.84
C TRP A 430 -13.30 4.41 -0.49
N LEU A 431 -14.55 4.13 -0.11
CA LEU A 431 -15.57 5.13 0.17
C LEU A 431 -15.63 5.50 1.66
N GLY A 432 -15.47 4.53 2.56
CA GLY A 432 -15.67 4.74 4.00
C GLY A 432 -14.58 5.58 4.67
N TYR A 433 -13.34 5.09 4.66
CA TYR A 433 -12.27 5.62 5.51
C TYR A 433 -11.90 7.10 5.29
N PRO A 434 -11.96 7.67 4.07
CA PRO A 434 -11.74 9.09 3.87
C PRO A 434 -12.68 9.97 4.69
N ASN A 435 -13.94 9.53 4.86
CA ASN A 435 -14.97 10.31 5.54
C ASN A 435 -14.73 10.45 7.05
N GLU A 436 -13.96 9.54 7.66
CA GLU A 436 -13.49 9.74 9.04
C GLU A 436 -12.57 10.97 9.16
N VAL A 437 -11.70 11.18 8.16
CA VAL A 437 -10.78 12.32 8.13
C VAL A 437 -11.53 13.61 7.77
N TYR A 438 -12.36 13.58 6.73
CA TYR A 438 -13.11 14.77 6.29
C TYR A 438 -14.15 15.25 7.30
N SER A 439 -14.63 14.36 8.16
CA SER A 439 -15.52 14.69 9.28
C SER A 439 -14.79 15.20 10.54
N ASP A 440 -13.46 15.28 10.52
CA ASP A 440 -12.61 15.53 11.68
C ASP A 440 -12.89 14.57 12.86
N GLY A 441 -13.18 13.29 12.54
CA GLY A 441 -13.43 12.24 13.53
C GLY A 441 -14.84 12.18 14.10
N LYS A 442 -15.79 12.95 13.56
CA LYS A 442 -17.20 12.87 13.99
C LYS A 442 -17.88 11.57 13.56
N LEU A 443 -17.41 11.00 12.45
CA LEU A 443 -17.87 9.72 11.92
C LEU A 443 -16.83 8.64 12.19
N THR A 444 -17.30 7.42 12.45
CA THR A 444 -16.47 6.20 12.49
C THR A 444 -16.95 5.27 11.39
N PHE A 445 -16.04 4.69 10.60
CA PHE A 445 -16.43 3.78 9.52
C PHE A 445 -15.85 2.38 9.74
N GLY A 446 -16.72 1.37 9.61
CA GLY A 446 -16.30 -0.02 9.39
C GLY A 446 -16.19 -0.29 7.89
N GLY A 447 -15.08 -0.86 7.44
CA GLY A 447 -14.92 -1.28 6.05
C GLY A 447 -15.75 -2.53 5.79
N VAL A 448 -16.43 -2.61 4.65
CA VAL A 448 -17.16 -3.83 4.28
C VAL A 448 -16.79 -4.28 2.87
N ASP A 449 -16.65 -5.58 2.70
CA ASP A 449 -16.58 -6.20 1.38
C ASP A 449 -18.01 -6.63 0.98
N ILE A 450 -18.42 -6.25 -0.22
CA ILE A 450 -19.73 -6.60 -0.77
C ILE A 450 -19.59 -7.94 -1.49
N ALA A 451 -20.30 -8.95 -1.00
CA ALA A 451 -20.30 -10.27 -1.61
C ALA A 451 -21.68 -10.91 -1.51
N GLU A 452 -22.22 -11.27 -2.67
CA GLU A 452 -23.41 -12.11 -2.81
C GLU A 452 -24.61 -11.70 -1.92
N ALA A 453 -25.01 -10.42 -2.00
CA ALA A 453 -26.09 -9.77 -1.23
C ALA A 453 -25.86 -9.62 0.30
N SER A 454 -24.61 -9.76 0.78
CA SER A 454 -24.24 -9.53 2.18
C SER A 454 -23.10 -8.50 2.33
N PHE A 455 -22.95 -7.96 3.54
CA PHE A 455 -21.88 -7.06 3.94
C PHE A 455 -20.91 -7.74 4.90
N MET A 456 -19.72 -8.06 4.41
CA MET A 456 -18.69 -8.74 5.17
C MET A 456 -17.74 -7.75 5.83
N LYS A 457 -17.37 -7.96 7.08
CA LYS A 457 -16.40 -7.10 7.78
C LYS A 457 -15.03 -7.19 7.13
N GLN A 458 -14.46 -6.04 6.75
CA GLN A 458 -13.13 -5.97 6.14
C GLN A 458 -12.07 -5.67 7.20
N TYR A 459 -11.34 -6.69 7.64
CA TYR A 459 -10.34 -6.55 8.71
C TYR A 459 -8.97 -6.01 8.27
N SER A 460 -8.80 -5.73 6.98
CA SER A 460 -7.53 -5.26 6.43
C SER A 460 -7.25 -3.81 6.83
N ASN A 461 -6.15 -3.56 7.55
CA ASN A 461 -5.68 -2.23 7.97
C ASN A 461 -6.75 -1.44 8.74
N CYS A 462 -7.40 -2.08 9.71
CA CYS A 462 -8.39 -1.44 10.55
C CYS A 462 -8.23 -1.84 12.01
N ASP A 463 -8.82 -1.04 12.90
CA ASP A 463 -8.97 -1.39 14.30
C ASP A 463 -10.28 -2.18 14.50
N ASN A 464 -10.28 -3.25 15.30
CA ASN A 464 -11.49 -4.03 15.57
C ASN A 464 -12.64 -3.21 16.14
N SER A 465 -12.35 -2.13 16.88
CA SER A 465 -13.38 -1.27 17.48
C SER A 465 -14.30 -0.61 16.45
N CYS A 466 -13.92 -0.53 15.16
CA CYS A 466 -14.83 -0.01 14.14
C CYS A 466 -16.06 -0.91 13.87
N TYR A 467 -16.02 -2.17 14.32
CA TYR A 467 -17.13 -3.11 14.25
C TYR A 467 -17.88 -3.31 15.58
N GLU A 468 -17.46 -2.66 16.67
CA GLU A 468 -18.17 -2.71 17.95
C GLU A 468 -19.41 -1.81 17.92
N TYR A 469 -20.50 -2.25 18.55
CA TYR A 469 -21.75 -1.50 18.62
C TYR A 469 -21.51 -0.07 19.15
N LYS A 470 -22.04 0.93 18.44
CA LYS A 470 -21.99 2.34 18.86
C LYS A 470 -23.40 2.92 18.93
N GLU A 471 -23.74 3.54 20.05
CA GLU A 471 -25.02 4.21 20.20
C GLU A 471 -25.18 5.37 19.19
N GLY A 472 -26.40 5.49 18.67
CA GLY A 472 -26.79 6.50 17.68
C GLY A 472 -27.15 5.91 16.33
N LYS A 473 -27.48 6.80 15.39
CA LYS A 473 -27.83 6.41 14.03
C LYS A 473 -26.59 5.94 13.28
N CYS A 474 -26.74 4.89 12.50
CA CYS A 474 -25.71 4.43 11.57
C CYS A 474 -26.16 4.57 10.12
N CYS A 475 -25.22 4.48 9.18
CA CYS A 475 -25.54 4.43 7.76
C CYS A 475 -24.79 3.33 7.00
N VAL A 476 -25.31 2.98 5.82
CA VAL A 476 -24.56 2.28 4.77
C VAL A 476 -24.39 3.25 3.60
N LEU A 477 -23.16 3.36 3.09
CA LEU A 477 -22.84 4.13 1.88
C LEU A 477 -22.52 3.20 0.72
N LEU A 478 -23.15 3.45 -0.42
CA LEU A 478 -22.96 2.67 -1.64
C LEU A 478 -22.80 3.58 -2.86
N THR A 479 -22.04 3.11 -3.83
CA THR A 479 -22.02 3.69 -5.19
C THR A 479 -23.16 3.13 -6.03
N ASP A 480 -23.47 3.79 -7.16
CA ASP A 480 -24.48 3.30 -8.11
C ASP A 480 -24.22 1.83 -8.53
N SER A 481 -22.96 1.49 -8.85
CA SER A 481 -22.59 0.15 -9.30
C SER A 481 -22.71 -0.91 -8.20
N GLU A 482 -22.46 -0.53 -6.94
CA GLU A 482 -22.59 -1.43 -5.80
C GLU A 482 -24.06 -1.76 -5.54
N VAL A 483 -24.95 -0.77 -5.65
CA VAL A 483 -26.40 -0.98 -5.55
C VAL A 483 -26.92 -1.84 -6.70
N GLU A 484 -26.51 -1.57 -7.94
CA GLU A 484 -26.90 -2.38 -9.10
C GLU A 484 -26.49 -3.86 -8.90
N TYR A 485 -25.26 -4.11 -8.47
CA TYR A 485 -24.79 -5.45 -8.16
C TYR A 485 -25.65 -6.12 -7.07
N LEU A 486 -25.91 -5.43 -5.96
CA LEU A 486 -26.68 -5.98 -4.84
C LEU A 486 -28.13 -6.28 -5.24
N VAL A 487 -28.79 -5.41 -6.00
CA VAL A 487 -30.16 -5.62 -6.50
C VAL A 487 -30.21 -6.84 -7.42
N ASN A 488 -29.24 -6.97 -8.32
CA ASN A 488 -29.18 -8.10 -9.25
C ASN A 488 -28.99 -9.43 -8.52
N VAL A 489 -28.11 -9.47 -7.53
CA VAL A 489 -27.89 -10.70 -6.75
C VAL A 489 -29.07 -11.03 -5.83
N ALA A 490 -29.66 -10.03 -5.18
CA ALA A 490 -30.78 -10.23 -4.28
C ALA A 490 -32.11 -10.52 -5.02
N GLY A 491 -32.15 -10.32 -6.35
CA GLY A 491 -33.39 -10.44 -7.13
C GLY A 491 -34.42 -9.36 -6.82
N GLY A 492 -33.99 -8.19 -6.31
CA GLY A 492 -34.88 -7.11 -5.90
C GLY A 492 -34.35 -6.29 -4.72
N ASP A 493 -35.15 -6.20 -3.65
CA ASP A 493 -34.83 -5.39 -2.46
C ASP A 493 -33.73 -6.06 -1.61
N PHE A 494 -32.49 -5.65 -1.86
CA PHE A 494 -31.33 -6.11 -1.10
C PHE A 494 -31.29 -5.58 0.34
N ILE A 495 -32.00 -4.50 0.70
CA ILE A 495 -31.93 -3.98 2.08
C ILE A 495 -32.57 -4.97 3.05
N SER A 496 -33.70 -5.55 2.62
CA SER A 496 -34.40 -6.58 3.38
C SER A 496 -33.58 -7.85 3.64
N THR A 497 -32.49 -8.08 2.88
CA THR A 497 -31.67 -9.30 3.03
C THR A 497 -30.69 -9.22 4.19
N PHE A 498 -30.32 -8.02 4.66
CA PHE A 498 -29.31 -7.88 5.72
C PHE A 498 -29.72 -6.95 6.86
N ALA A 499 -30.64 -6.01 6.67
CA ALA A 499 -31.02 -5.06 7.72
C ALA A 499 -32.53 -4.83 7.80
N THR A 500 -32.97 -4.30 8.94
CA THR A 500 -34.31 -3.72 9.06
C THR A 500 -34.47 -2.56 8.09
N LYS A 501 -35.71 -2.23 7.73
CA LYS A 501 -36.00 -1.08 6.86
C LYS A 501 -35.31 0.20 7.37
N PRO A 502 -34.61 0.96 6.51
CA PRO A 502 -33.95 2.20 6.88
C PRO A 502 -35.00 3.24 7.28
N ILE A 503 -34.63 4.09 8.23
CA ILE A 503 -35.46 5.21 8.69
C ILE A 503 -35.38 6.42 7.76
N ASP A 504 -34.31 6.51 6.98
CA ASP A 504 -34.11 7.55 5.98
C ASP A 504 -33.26 7.02 4.82
N TYR A 505 -33.47 7.58 3.64
CA TYR A 505 -32.72 7.30 2.43
C TYR A 505 -32.57 8.57 1.61
N PHE A 506 -31.34 8.87 1.21
CA PHE A 506 -31.06 10.00 0.36
C PHE A 506 -29.85 9.76 -0.53
N VAL A 507 -29.74 10.57 -1.57
CA VAL A 507 -28.67 10.51 -2.55
C VAL A 507 -27.86 11.79 -2.47
N ILE A 508 -26.53 11.65 -2.33
CA ILE A 508 -25.60 12.76 -2.41
C ILE A 508 -25.00 12.75 -3.81
N SER A 509 -25.37 13.74 -4.62
CA SER A 509 -24.83 13.90 -5.98
C SER A 509 -23.81 15.02 -6.03
N ASN A 510 -22.70 14.78 -6.72
CA ASN A 510 -21.72 15.83 -6.97
C ASN A 510 -20.95 15.58 -8.27
N PRO A 511 -20.74 16.59 -9.12
CA PRO A 511 -20.05 16.43 -10.41
C PRO A 511 -18.58 15.96 -10.28
N TYR A 512 -17.98 16.05 -9.09
CA TYR A 512 -16.61 15.59 -8.85
C TYR A 512 -16.54 14.12 -8.40
N PHE A 513 -17.65 13.48 -8.02
CA PHE A 513 -17.61 12.12 -7.50
C PHE A 513 -17.14 11.10 -8.54
N ASN A 514 -17.41 11.30 -9.82
CA ASN A 514 -16.92 10.36 -10.83
C ASN A 514 -15.38 10.37 -10.92
N GLU A 515 -14.75 11.54 -10.78
CA GLU A 515 -13.29 11.65 -10.72
C GLU A 515 -12.70 10.97 -9.46
N LEU A 516 -13.45 10.99 -8.35
CA LEU A 516 -12.98 10.58 -7.03
C LEU A 516 -13.26 9.10 -6.72
N TYR A 517 -14.42 8.61 -7.15
CA TYR A 517 -15.00 7.31 -6.78
C TYR A 517 -15.53 6.51 -7.98
N GLY A 518 -15.55 7.09 -9.19
CA GLY A 518 -16.09 6.41 -10.39
C GLY A 518 -17.62 6.34 -10.43
N THR A 519 -18.32 7.20 -9.69
CA THR A 519 -19.79 7.28 -9.61
C THR A 519 -20.23 8.74 -9.49
N ASP A 520 -21.41 9.10 -10.00
CA ASP A 520 -21.96 10.45 -9.84
C ASP A 520 -22.73 10.63 -8.52
N ASN A 521 -23.15 9.51 -7.91
CA ASN A 521 -24.04 9.48 -6.76
C ASN A 521 -23.50 8.57 -5.66
N ILE A 522 -23.61 9.05 -4.42
CA ILE A 522 -23.45 8.21 -3.23
C ILE A 522 -24.83 8.01 -2.62
N LEU A 523 -25.27 6.75 -2.57
CA LEU A 523 -26.54 6.34 -1.99
C LEU A 523 -26.34 6.09 -0.49
N VAL A 524 -27.20 6.69 0.33
CA VAL A 524 -27.11 6.62 1.79
C VAL A 524 -28.38 5.99 2.34
N TYR A 525 -28.21 4.92 3.11
CA TYR A 525 -29.27 4.25 3.86
C TYR A 525 -29.01 4.46 5.35
N VAL A 526 -29.93 5.14 6.06
CA VAL A 526 -29.77 5.46 7.48
C VAL A 526 -30.64 4.55 8.34
N PHE A 527 -30.09 4.06 9.44
CA PHE A 527 -30.74 3.19 10.40
C PHE A 527 -30.75 3.85 11.78
N GLU A 528 -31.80 3.60 12.55
CA GLU A 528 -31.97 4.17 13.90
C GLU A 528 -30.90 3.67 14.89
N LYS A 529 -30.43 2.44 14.67
CA LYS A 529 -29.42 1.77 15.49
C LYS A 529 -28.32 1.21 14.60
N ASP A 530 -27.14 1.07 15.18
CA ASP A 530 -26.01 0.38 14.57
C ASP A 530 -26.37 -1.04 14.12
N ILE A 531 -25.93 -1.41 12.92
CA ILE A 531 -26.19 -2.69 12.25
C ILE A 531 -24.98 -3.64 12.33
N CYS A 532 -24.06 -3.41 13.26
CA CYS A 532 -22.82 -4.19 13.38
C CYS A 532 -23.04 -5.71 13.56
N ASP A 533 -24.16 -6.09 14.18
CA ASP A 533 -24.64 -7.46 14.40
C ASP A 533 -25.20 -8.12 13.13
N ARG A 534 -25.43 -7.32 12.09
CA ARG A 534 -25.89 -7.76 10.77
C ARG A 534 -24.77 -8.01 9.79
N LEU A 535 -23.55 -7.54 10.11
CA LEU A 535 -22.38 -7.77 9.28
C LEU A 535 -21.87 -9.19 9.44
N THR A 536 -21.49 -9.80 8.33
CA THR A 536 -20.98 -11.17 8.29
C THR A 536 -19.47 -11.19 8.54
N ASP A 537 -18.99 -12.24 9.21
CA ASP A 537 -17.56 -12.48 9.46
C ASP A 537 -17.01 -13.58 8.53
N GLY A 538 -17.88 -14.26 7.79
CA GLY A 538 -17.54 -15.35 6.90
C GLY A 538 -16.93 -16.50 7.68
N LEU A 539 -15.84 -17.08 7.16
CA LEU A 539 -15.17 -18.21 7.82
C LEU A 539 -14.28 -17.79 9.00
N LYS A 540 -14.20 -16.50 9.31
CA LYS A 540 -13.14 -15.95 10.17
C LYS A 540 -13.37 -16.22 11.64
N ASP A 541 -14.60 -16.04 12.11
CA ASP A 541 -14.99 -16.29 13.51
C ASP A 541 -15.23 -17.78 13.78
N GLY A 542 -15.12 -18.62 12.75
CA GLY A 542 -15.37 -20.04 12.81
C GLY A 542 -16.86 -20.37 12.91
N VAL A 543 -17.77 -19.44 12.60
CA VAL A 543 -19.21 -19.68 12.69
C VAL A 543 -19.90 -19.13 11.45
N LEU A 544 -20.54 -20.00 10.66
CA LEU A 544 -21.40 -19.58 9.56
C LEU A 544 -22.85 -19.61 9.98
N ASN A 545 -23.45 -18.43 10.05
CA ASN A 545 -24.85 -18.25 10.39
C ASN A 545 -25.75 -18.43 9.16
N PRO A 546 -27.08 -18.59 9.34
CA PRO A 546 -28.02 -18.76 8.23
C PRO A 546 -28.01 -17.62 7.21
N ARG A 547 -27.66 -16.41 7.64
CA ARG A 547 -27.51 -15.24 6.74
C ARG A 547 -26.28 -15.31 5.84
N GLU A 548 -25.29 -16.11 6.21
CA GLU A 548 -24.04 -16.31 5.48
C GLU A 548 -24.13 -17.47 4.48
N MET A 549 -25.24 -18.21 4.56
CA MET A 549 -25.52 -19.36 3.72
C MET A 549 -26.63 -19.04 2.70
N PHE A 550 -26.51 -19.63 1.53
CA PHE A 550 -27.51 -19.60 0.47
C PHE A 550 -28.42 -20.80 0.60
N TYR A 551 -29.65 -20.65 0.09
CA TYR A 551 -30.56 -21.77 -0.05
C TYR A 551 -31.36 -21.64 -1.34
N ASN A 552 -31.80 -22.76 -1.90
CA ASN A 552 -32.50 -22.82 -3.19
C ASN A 552 -33.97 -22.37 -3.14
N TYR A 553 -34.38 -21.62 -2.10
CA TYR A 553 -35.76 -21.16 -1.86
C TYR A 553 -36.81 -22.27 -1.69
N VAL A 554 -36.38 -23.51 -1.44
CA VAL A 554 -37.27 -24.65 -1.10
C VAL A 554 -37.30 -24.80 0.42
N GLY A 555 -38.20 -24.03 1.05
CA GLY A 555 -38.32 -23.91 2.50
C GLY A 555 -38.51 -22.45 2.93
N SER A 556 -38.04 -22.09 4.13
CA SER A 556 -38.08 -20.72 4.66
C SER A 556 -36.79 -20.35 5.37
N ARG A 557 -36.48 -19.04 5.46
CA ARG A 557 -35.31 -18.53 6.18
C ARG A 557 -35.74 -17.46 7.17
N SER A 558 -35.21 -17.57 8.38
CA SER A 558 -35.23 -16.54 9.40
C SER A 558 -33.81 -16.05 9.68
N ASP A 559 -33.68 -15.12 10.61
CA ASP A 559 -32.39 -14.63 11.10
C ASP A 559 -31.54 -15.72 11.78
N ASP A 560 -32.21 -16.68 12.42
CA ASP A 560 -31.59 -17.66 13.32
C ASP A 560 -31.60 -19.09 12.77
N ALA A 561 -32.38 -19.35 11.70
CA ALA A 561 -32.47 -20.66 11.08
C ALA A 561 -32.90 -20.63 9.60
N ILE A 562 -32.46 -21.61 8.82
CA ILE A 562 -33.07 -21.99 7.53
C ILE A 562 -33.84 -23.30 7.72
N VAL A 563 -35.13 -23.31 7.42
CA VAL A 563 -35.96 -24.52 7.40
C VAL A 563 -36.06 -25.02 5.96
N LEU A 564 -35.61 -26.24 5.71
CA LEU A 564 -35.64 -26.90 4.41
C LEU A 564 -36.78 -27.90 4.36
N THR A 565 -37.63 -27.80 3.34
CA THR A 565 -38.55 -28.87 2.95
C THR A 565 -37.83 -29.87 2.04
N LYS A 566 -38.48 -30.99 1.70
CA LYS A 566 -37.91 -31.98 0.77
C LYS A 566 -37.36 -31.36 -0.52
N GLY A 567 -36.13 -31.71 -0.88
CA GLY A 567 -35.38 -31.15 -2.01
C GLY A 567 -34.76 -29.77 -1.73
N GLY A 568 -34.89 -29.27 -0.51
CA GLY A 568 -34.24 -28.05 -0.03
C GLY A 568 -32.74 -28.22 0.09
N VAL A 569 -32.01 -27.19 -0.30
CA VAL A 569 -30.55 -27.17 -0.32
C VAL A 569 -30.04 -25.92 0.36
N ILE A 570 -29.04 -26.08 1.22
CA ILE A 570 -28.17 -25.01 1.71
C ILE A 570 -26.80 -25.16 1.07
N HIS A 571 -26.22 -24.03 0.67
CA HIS A 571 -24.91 -23.98 0.07
C HIS A 571 -24.20 -22.65 0.33
N GLY A 572 -22.87 -22.62 0.19
CA GLY A 572 -22.05 -21.41 0.42
C GLY A 572 -20.98 -21.65 1.48
N PRO A 573 -20.25 -20.63 1.94
CA PRO A 573 -20.42 -19.20 1.67
C PRO A 573 -19.65 -18.71 0.43
N TYR A 574 -19.04 -19.60 -0.37
CA TYR A 574 -18.19 -19.25 -1.52
C TYR A 574 -17.02 -18.36 -1.12
N LYS A 575 -16.28 -18.79 -0.09
CA LYS A 575 -15.19 -18.01 0.52
C LYS A 575 -13.86 -18.70 0.43
N LYS A 576 -12.82 -17.90 0.62
CA LYS A 576 -11.46 -18.39 0.70
C LYS A 576 -11.21 -19.10 2.03
N ILE A 577 -10.70 -20.32 2.00
CA ILE A 577 -10.22 -21.06 3.18
C ILE A 577 -8.74 -21.45 2.99
N ALA A 578 -7.97 -21.38 4.07
CA ALA A 578 -6.54 -21.68 4.06
C ALA A 578 -6.27 -23.19 4.10
N PRO A 579 -5.09 -23.66 3.65
CA PRO A 579 -4.64 -25.03 3.89
C PRO A 579 -4.65 -25.36 5.38
N GLY A 580 -5.18 -26.52 5.75
CA GLY A 580 -5.33 -26.90 7.15
C GLY A 580 -6.22 -28.12 7.35
N LYS A 581 -6.36 -28.50 8.62
CA LYS A 581 -7.31 -29.54 9.05
C LYS A 581 -8.38 -28.87 9.88
N TYR A 582 -9.63 -29.14 9.55
CA TYR A 582 -10.78 -28.50 10.17
C TYR A 582 -11.78 -29.55 10.64
N THR A 583 -12.40 -29.28 11.78
CA THR A 583 -13.67 -29.91 12.16
C THR A 583 -14.79 -28.97 11.77
N ILE A 584 -15.74 -29.48 10.98
CA ILE A 584 -16.93 -28.75 10.52
C ILE A 584 -18.16 -29.38 11.17
N VAL A 585 -18.95 -28.59 11.88
CA VAL A 585 -20.15 -29.07 12.58
C VAL A 585 -21.37 -28.33 12.07
N TYR A 586 -22.24 -29.01 11.33
CA TYR A 586 -23.58 -28.52 11.02
C TYR A 586 -24.46 -28.71 12.26
N ASN A 587 -25.11 -27.64 12.72
CA ASN A 587 -26.03 -27.65 13.84
C ASN A 587 -27.46 -27.38 13.37
N GLY A 588 -28.44 -28.03 13.98
CA GLY A 588 -29.84 -27.92 13.56
C GLY A 588 -30.78 -28.93 14.22
N LYS A 589 -31.89 -29.24 13.53
CA LYS A 589 -32.85 -30.29 13.90
C LYS A 589 -33.20 -31.14 12.69
N ASN A 590 -33.47 -32.42 12.94
CA ASN A 590 -33.76 -33.46 11.93
C ASN A 590 -32.65 -33.66 10.88
N LEU A 591 -31.39 -33.41 11.23
CA LEU A 591 -30.24 -33.56 10.34
C LEU A 591 -29.82 -35.02 10.07
N GLY A 592 -30.45 -36.00 10.74
CA GLY A 592 -29.98 -37.38 10.80
C GLY A 592 -29.84 -38.07 9.44
N ASP A 593 -30.69 -37.70 8.47
CA ASP A 593 -30.73 -38.31 7.13
C ASP A 593 -30.43 -37.28 6.03
N CYS A 594 -29.82 -36.13 6.35
CA CYS A 594 -29.42 -35.14 5.35
C CYS A 594 -28.16 -35.57 4.60
N GLY A 595 -28.07 -35.19 3.32
CA GLY A 595 -26.83 -35.27 2.56
C GLY A 595 -25.93 -34.08 2.85
N VAL A 596 -24.64 -34.30 3.06
CA VAL A 596 -23.65 -33.25 3.28
C VAL A 596 -22.45 -33.41 2.35
N GLU A 597 -21.96 -32.30 1.83
CA GLU A 597 -20.71 -32.26 1.05
C GLU A 597 -19.89 -31.03 1.38
N VAL A 598 -18.58 -31.12 1.17
CA VAL A 598 -17.67 -29.96 1.13
C VAL A 598 -17.01 -29.93 -0.23
N LYS A 599 -17.21 -28.84 -0.98
CA LYS A 599 -16.76 -28.74 -2.37
C LYS A 599 -16.28 -27.34 -2.75
N SER A 600 -15.68 -27.26 -3.93
CA SER A 600 -15.19 -26.04 -4.58
C SER A 600 -15.36 -26.25 -6.08
N GLU A 601 -15.86 -25.24 -6.79
CA GLU A 601 -16.01 -25.29 -8.24
C GLU A 601 -14.66 -25.06 -8.93
N LEU A 602 -13.79 -24.26 -8.32
CA LEU A 602 -12.48 -23.90 -8.88
C LEU A 602 -11.39 -24.95 -8.59
N THR A 603 -11.41 -25.56 -7.40
CA THR A 603 -10.32 -26.40 -6.87
C THR A 603 -10.81 -27.64 -6.10
N PRO A 604 -11.66 -28.49 -6.71
CA PRO A 604 -12.25 -29.66 -6.04
C PRO A 604 -11.20 -30.66 -5.53
N ALA A 605 -10.07 -30.81 -6.23
CA ALA A 605 -9.01 -31.74 -5.87
C ALA A 605 -8.22 -31.34 -4.60
N SER A 606 -8.44 -30.14 -4.06
CA SER A 606 -7.74 -29.66 -2.85
C SER A 606 -8.52 -29.93 -1.55
N ILE A 607 -9.66 -30.63 -1.64
CA ILE A 607 -10.58 -30.87 -0.52
C ILE A 607 -10.74 -32.38 -0.34
N GLU A 608 -10.43 -32.87 0.86
CA GLU A 608 -10.81 -34.20 1.32
C GLU A 608 -11.70 -34.05 2.56
N TYR A 609 -12.78 -34.82 2.67
CA TYR A 609 -13.60 -34.83 3.87
C TYR A 609 -14.15 -36.22 4.20
N SER A 610 -14.45 -36.44 5.47
CA SER A 610 -15.16 -37.62 5.95
C SER A 610 -16.19 -37.27 7.03
N ILE A 611 -17.29 -38.00 7.06
CA ILE A 611 -18.32 -37.85 8.09
C ILE A 611 -17.85 -38.57 9.35
N VAL A 612 -17.65 -37.82 10.43
CA VAL A 612 -17.24 -38.33 11.75
C VAL A 612 -18.45 -38.81 12.54
N SER A 613 -19.51 -37.99 12.57
CA SER A 613 -20.78 -38.36 13.21
C SER A 613 -21.95 -37.65 12.55
N GLN A 614 -23.11 -38.32 12.51
CA GLN A 614 -24.34 -37.78 11.96
C GLN A 614 -25.50 -38.17 12.87
N GLY A 615 -26.26 -37.18 13.33
CA GLY A 615 -27.42 -37.37 14.17
C GLY A 615 -28.40 -36.22 14.02
N ASN A 616 -29.57 -36.34 14.65
CA ASN A 616 -30.68 -35.42 14.38
C ASN A 616 -30.38 -33.95 14.69
N ASN A 617 -29.45 -33.65 15.59
CA ASN A 617 -29.14 -32.27 15.95
C ASN A 617 -27.78 -31.77 15.45
N LYS A 618 -26.94 -32.67 14.93
CA LYS A 618 -25.60 -32.31 14.46
C LYS A 618 -25.04 -33.27 13.42
N ILE A 619 -24.26 -32.74 12.49
CA ILE A 619 -23.40 -33.50 11.58
C ILE A 619 -21.99 -32.97 11.70
N GLU A 620 -21.04 -33.84 11.99
CA GLU A 620 -19.64 -33.51 12.21
C GLU A 620 -18.78 -34.12 11.10
N LEU A 621 -18.00 -33.28 10.43
CA LEU A 621 -17.07 -33.65 9.36
C LEU A 621 -15.63 -33.35 9.78
N ASP A 622 -14.71 -34.21 9.37
CA ASP A 622 -13.29 -33.91 9.33
C ASP A 622 -12.93 -33.50 7.91
N VAL A 623 -12.40 -32.29 7.73
CA VAL A 623 -12.05 -31.72 6.42
C VAL A 623 -10.57 -31.41 6.39
N THR A 624 -9.90 -31.85 5.32
CA THR A 624 -8.51 -31.50 5.01
C THR A 624 -8.49 -30.64 3.76
N ILE A 625 -7.86 -29.47 3.86
CA ILE A 625 -7.64 -28.54 2.76
C ILE A 625 -6.15 -28.54 2.44
N GLU A 626 -5.77 -29.05 1.27
CA GLU A 626 -4.35 -29.16 0.89
C GLU A 626 -3.75 -27.83 0.42
N ASN A 627 -4.52 -27.08 -0.37
CA ASN A 627 -4.13 -25.79 -0.93
C ASN A 627 -5.21 -24.75 -0.63
N TYR A 628 -4.87 -23.46 -0.77
CA TYR A 628 -5.89 -22.41 -0.66
C TYR A 628 -7.03 -22.68 -1.64
N VAL A 629 -8.25 -22.73 -1.13
CA VAL A 629 -9.48 -22.84 -1.91
C VAL A 629 -10.14 -21.47 -1.86
N GLU A 630 -10.50 -20.88 -3.01
CA GLU A 630 -11.04 -19.50 -3.08
C GLU A 630 -12.56 -19.44 -2.88
N ASP A 631 -13.25 -20.56 -3.09
CA ASP A 631 -14.72 -20.67 -3.21
C ASP A 631 -15.28 -21.88 -2.44
N ILE A 632 -14.84 -22.10 -1.19
CA ILE A 632 -15.31 -23.25 -0.40
C ILE A 632 -16.83 -23.19 -0.23
N GLN A 633 -17.46 -24.34 -0.42
CA GLN A 633 -18.89 -24.55 -0.34
C GLN A 633 -19.17 -25.70 0.63
N PHE A 634 -19.85 -25.37 1.72
CA PHE A 634 -20.51 -26.29 2.62
C PHE A 634 -21.92 -26.52 2.11
N TYR A 635 -22.25 -27.77 1.84
CA TYR A 635 -23.48 -28.17 1.18
C TYR A 635 -24.28 -29.08 2.10
N LEU A 636 -25.56 -28.78 2.26
CA LEU A 636 -26.53 -29.59 3.01
C LEU A 636 -27.80 -29.74 2.16
N VAL A 637 -28.26 -30.97 1.96
CA VAL A 637 -29.51 -31.26 1.23
C VAL A 637 -30.48 -32.03 2.12
N ASN A 638 -31.73 -31.59 2.12
CA ASN A 638 -32.84 -32.31 2.74
C ASN A 638 -33.47 -33.27 1.72
N ASP A 639 -33.05 -34.54 1.75
CA ASP A 639 -33.67 -35.61 0.95
C ASP A 639 -34.86 -36.27 1.65
N ASN A 640 -35.17 -35.87 2.89
CA ASN A 640 -36.25 -36.43 3.71
C ASN A 640 -37.60 -35.80 3.40
N ASP A 641 -38.67 -36.52 3.76
CA ASP A 641 -40.04 -36.00 3.70
C ASP A 641 -40.33 -34.97 4.82
N ASP A 642 -39.59 -35.04 5.93
CA ASP A 642 -39.73 -34.15 7.07
C ASP A 642 -38.95 -32.83 6.88
N GLU A 643 -39.41 -31.77 7.56
CA GLU A 643 -38.71 -30.49 7.60
C GLU A 643 -37.41 -30.60 8.41
N VAL A 644 -36.35 -30.00 7.86
CA VAL A 644 -35.01 -29.92 8.47
C VAL A 644 -34.73 -28.47 8.84
N GLU A 645 -34.30 -28.23 10.07
CA GLU A 645 -33.91 -26.91 10.55
C GLU A 645 -32.37 -26.85 10.57
N PHE A 646 -31.80 -25.86 9.90
CA PHE A 646 -30.38 -25.53 9.95
C PHE A 646 -30.18 -24.27 10.77
N ASP A 647 -29.32 -24.35 11.79
CA ASP A 647 -29.04 -23.24 12.70
C ASP A 647 -27.72 -22.54 12.34
N ARG A 648 -26.62 -23.29 12.18
CA ARG A 648 -25.30 -22.74 11.83
C ARG A 648 -24.27 -23.84 11.51
N ILE A 649 -23.11 -23.44 10.99
CA ILE A 649 -21.92 -24.29 10.89
C ILE A 649 -20.83 -23.77 11.82
N ASP A 650 -20.32 -24.61 12.72
CA ASP A 650 -19.12 -24.31 13.50
C ASP A 650 -17.88 -24.90 12.82
N ILE A 651 -16.79 -24.13 12.73
CA ILE A 651 -15.53 -24.45 12.04
C ILE A 651 -14.38 -24.27 13.02
N VAL A 652 -13.66 -25.37 13.29
CA VAL A 652 -12.53 -25.38 14.22
C VAL A 652 -11.28 -25.87 13.50
N GLU A 653 -10.26 -25.01 13.38
CA GLU A 653 -8.93 -25.40 12.89
C GLU A 653 -8.21 -26.24 13.96
N LYS A 654 -7.65 -27.40 13.57
CA LYS A 654 -7.00 -28.37 14.46
C LYS A 654 -5.51 -28.13 14.64
#